data_AF-A0A2E7ERM2-F1
#
_entry.id   AF-A0A2E7ERM2-F1
#
_cell.length_a   1.000
_cell.length_b   1.000
_cell.length_c   1.000
_cell.angle_alpha   90.00
_cell.angle_beta   90.00
_cell.angle_gamma   90.00
#
_symmetry.space_group_name_H-M   'P 1'
#
loop_
_entity.id
_entity.type
_entity.pdbx_description
1 polymer ?
#
loop_
_entity_poly.entity_id
_entity_poly.type
_entity_poly.pdbx_seq_one_letter_code
_entity_poly.pdbx_strand_id
1 'polypeptide(L)'
;MFLFVFWFAWLCAPGHVVAELADTEVSDAQIQSALERSGDNRDQIEKALAVSTPEQLRATRFLIAYMPERDLTSLSSKFINGNVRLAYEARAATAWGKMIPESLFFNDVLPYVSVNERRDEWRAEFFERFLPLVKDCKTPTEAAQILNRDMYKILDVQYHARKRPKPDQSPYESIEAKYASCTGLSILLIDACRAVCVPARFAGTPLWAKKRGNHSWVEIWDEKWHFTGACEYNAKGLDQTWFQRDASHAIKENPLHAIYASSWRTTGTSFPMIWERDAKYVAAVNVTDRYAAKAAEIPTGKIMLTIEIYDAGGQRVSRQVTIRQADEIIKAAKTKGQGDDSNNKLELFLDPDTQYILIVDDPNGSERLRSYRTTKEQRQTWKVFLNAEPANAAGADPIAKLEQALAEADVNYEKLSQENFSQQPLTKDQVEQAAALLWQYHLKTLRETRADEMKQKSIRLGDKNLKFDYIIYGDKPATGRSLYISLHGGGGAPARVNDQQWENQKKLYQPKEGVYLAPRAPTDTWNLWHQSHIDPLFDRLIENLVAFEDVDPNRVYVMGYSAGGDGVYQIGPRMADRWAAAAMMAGHPNDASPLGLRNIGFALHMGANDGAYKRNEVARQWKARLAELQAADPEGYQHQAVIHEGKGHWMGLQDAIAVPWMAEFTRNPHPHQIVWQQDDVTQPRFYWLAVEPGSAKKGAILRAQVEGQVIDLNSDDVSDLRLLLHDELIDLDQPVVIRFNEKEVYSGQVKRTIADLMDSLSRPGAWAAASVRVSSP
;
A
#
# COMPACT_ATOMS: atom_id res chain seq x y z
N MET A 1 -10.86 -5.92 82.00
CA MET A 1 -11.66 -4.68 82.08
C MET A 1 -10.72 -3.51 81.83
N PHE A 2 -10.56 -3.07 80.58
CA PHE A 2 -9.94 -1.78 80.26
C PHE A 2 -10.59 -1.24 78.99
N LEU A 3 -11.17 -0.05 79.12
CA LEU A 3 -11.90 0.67 78.08
C LEU A 3 -10.97 1.14 76.97
N PHE A 4 -11.37 0.91 75.73
CA PHE A 4 -10.82 1.59 74.55
C PHE A 4 -11.67 2.84 74.27
N VAL A 5 -11.04 4.02 74.31
CA VAL A 5 -11.61 5.28 73.80
C VAL A 5 -10.91 5.58 72.48
N PHE A 6 -11.65 5.51 71.38
CA PHE A 6 -11.24 6.02 70.06
C PHE A 6 -11.55 7.52 70.00
N TRP A 7 -10.55 8.33 69.66
CA TRP A 7 -10.72 9.72 69.23
C TRP A 7 -10.59 9.77 67.71
N PHE A 8 -11.69 10.07 67.02
CA PHE A 8 -11.69 10.40 65.60
C PHE A 8 -11.31 11.88 65.44
N ALA A 9 -10.14 12.16 64.88
CA ALA A 9 -9.79 13.47 64.35
C ALA A 9 -9.84 13.42 62.83
N TRP A 10 -10.78 14.19 62.26
CA TRP A 10 -10.90 14.47 60.84
C TRP A 10 -9.69 15.31 60.40
N LEU A 11 -8.83 14.76 59.54
CA LEU A 11 -7.76 15.48 58.85
C LEU A 11 -8.04 15.41 57.36
N CYS A 12 -8.74 16.42 56.83
CA CYS A 12 -8.79 16.69 55.41
C CYS A 12 -7.48 17.37 55.00
N ALA A 13 -6.70 16.75 54.11
CA ALA A 13 -5.43 17.27 53.62
C ALA A 13 -5.65 18.37 52.54
N PRO A 14 -5.12 19.59 52.71
CA PRO A 14 -5.26 20.71 51.76
C PRO A 14 -4.29 20.66 50.56
N GLY A 15 -3.41 19.65 50.47
CA GLY A 15 -2.33 19.59 49.47
C GLY A 15 -2.75 19.15 48.06
N HIS A 16 -3.84 18.39 47.90
CA HIS A 16 -4.29 17.93 46.57
C HIS A 16 -5.09 18.99 45.80
N VAL A 17 -5.90 19.80 46.48
CA VAL A 17 -6.75 20.83 45.84
C VAL A 17 -5.90 21.95 45.21
N VAL A 18 -4.77 22.32 45.82
CA VAL A 18 -3.90 23.41 45.33
C VAL A 18 -3.14 23.02 44.06
N ALA A 19 -2.72 21.75 43.93
CA ALA A 19 -2.04 21.24 42.73
C ALA A 19 -3.00 21.08 41.53
N GLU A 20 -4.27 20.78 41.79
CA GLU A 20 -5.31 20.61 40.77
C GLU A 20 -5.78 21.95 40.18
N LEU A 21 -5.83 23.00 41.00
CA LEU A 21 -6.13 24.38 40.57
C LEU A 21 -5.01 24.97 39.71
N ALA A 22 -3.74 24.76 40.06
CA ALA A 22 -2.59 25.27 39.32
C ALA A 22 -2.49 24.74 37.87
N ASP A 23 -3.02 23.53 37.61
CA ASP A 23 -2.92 22.86 36.31
C ASP A 23 -4.00 23.32 35.28
N THR A 24 -4.93 24.17 35.72
CA THR A 24 -6.03 24.74 34.90
C THR A 24 -6.00 26.27 34.80
N GLU A 25 -5.09 26.93 35.54
CA GLU A 25 -4.94 28.37 35.45
C GLU A 25 -4.34 28.78 34.11
N VAL A 26 -5.00 29.75 33.48
CA VAL A 26 -4.56 30.37 32.23
C VAL A 26 -4.22 31.81 32.53
N SER A 27 -2.99 32.20 32.22
CA SER A 27 -2.50 33.57 32.41
C SER A 27 -3.16 34.55 31.44
N ASP A 28 -3.22 35.82 31.81
CA ASP A 28 -3.69 36.88 30.91
C ASP A 28 -2.82 37.00 29.66
N ALA A 29 -1.52 36.68 29.75
CA ALA A 29 -0.62 36.63 28.60
C ALA A 29 -1.04 35.56 27.57
N GLN A 30 -1.49 34.38 28.01
CA GLN A 30 -1.99 33.34 27.11
C GLN A 30 -3.29 33.76 26.43
N ILE A 31 -4.19 34.43 27.16
CA ILE A 31 -5.42 34.98 26.56
C ILE A 31 -5.10 36.09 25.57
N GLN A 32 -4.23 37.01 25.92
CA GLN A 32 -3.81 38.09 25.03
C GLN A 32 -3.18 37.52 23.75
N SER A 33 -2.32 36.50 23.86
CA SER A 33 -1.77 35.80 22.70
C SER A 33 -2.86 35.15 21.84
N ALA A 34 -3.87 34.51 22.44
CA ALA A 34 -4.99 33.95 21.69
C ALA A 34 -5.83 35.02 20.98
N LEU A 35 -6.05 36.17 21.62
CA LEU A 35 -6.74 37.33 21.02
C LEU A 35 -5.96 37.90 19.83
N GLU A 36 -4.64 37.97 19.91
CA GLU A 36 -3.79 38.41 18.79
C GLU A 36 -3.86 37.43 17.61
N ARG A 37 -3.76 36.12 17.87
CA ARG A 37 -3.86 35.07 16.84
C ARG A 37 -5.25 34.96 16.20
N SER A 38 -6.29 35.45 16.87
CA SER A 38 -7.66 35.40 16.34
C SER A 38 -7.92 36.35 15.15
N GLY A 39 -7.02 37.32 14.92
CA GLY A 39 -7.12 38.25 13.79
C GLY A 39 -8.47 38.98 13.74
N ASP A 40 -9.12 38.96 12.58
CA ASP A 40 -10.41 39.61 12.35
C ASP A 40 -11.56 39.02 13.20
N ASN A 41 -11.37 37.83 13.78
CA ASN A 41 -12.38 37.19 14.64
C ASN A 41 -12.25 37.58 16.12
N ARG A 42 -11.34 38.51 16.47
CA ARG A 42 -11.07 38.96 17.85
C ARG A 42 -12.34 39.33 18.64
N ASP A 43 -13.25 40.06 18.03
CA ASP A 43 -14.51 40.48 18.66
C ASP A 43 -15.36 39.28 19.14
N GLN A 44 -15.34 38.16 18.41
CA GLN A 44 -16.03 36.94 18.83
C GLN A 44 -15.38 36.31 20.06
N ILE A 45 -14.04 36.31 20.13
CA ILE A 45 -13.30 35.74 21.25
C ILE A 45 -13.45 36.62 22.51
N GLU A 46 -13.35 37.94 22.37
CA GLU A 46 -13.58 38.88 23.47
C GLU A 46 -15.02 38.80 23.98
N LYS A 47 -16.00 38.73 23.07
CA LYS A 47 -17.40 38.52 23.44
C LYS A 47 -17.60 37.21 24.19
N ALA A 48 -16.94 36.12 23.76
CA ALA A 48 -17.06 34.83 24.43
C ALA A 48 -16.59 34.90 25.90
N LEU A 49 -15.49 35.63 26.15
CA LEU A 49 -14.96 35.87 27.50
C LEU A 49 -15.89 36.78 28.33
N ALA A 50 -16.40 37.86 27.73
CA ALA A 50 -17.20 38.86 28.44
C ALA A 50 -18.58 38.34 28.90
N VAL A 51 -19.18 37.43 28.16
CA VAL A 51 -20.53 36.89 28.46
C VAL A 51 -20.50 35.62 29.32
N SER A 52 -19.33 35.08 29.64
CA SER A 52 -19.20 33.90 30.51
C SER A 52 -19.54 34.24 31.96
N THR A 53 -20.26 33.34 32.64
CA THR A 53 -20.49 33.46 34.09
C THR A 53 -19.17 33.29 34.86
N PRO A 54 -19.08 33.76 36.12
CA PRO A 54 -17.88 33.56 36.94
C PRO A 54 -17.42 32.10 37.01
N GLU A 55 -18.37 31.15 37.06
CA GLU A 55 -18.10 29.72 37.11
C GLU A 55 -17.57 29.17 35.78
N GLN A 56 -18.03 29.73 34.66
CA GLN A 56 -17.69 29.28 33.30
C GLN A 56 -16.45 29.98 32.74
N LEU A 57 -16.11 31.17 33.25
CA LEU A 57 -15.02 32.00 32.72
C LEU A 57 -13.68 31.25 32.69
N ARG A 58 -13.37 30.46 33.72
CA ARG A 58 -12.13 29.65 33.76
C ARG A 58 -12.10 28.60 32.64
N ALA A 59 -13.22 27.91 32.40
CA ALA A 59 -13.35 26.95 31.31
C ALA A 59 -13.23 27.63 29.94
N THR A 60 -13.91 28.77 29.75
CA THR A 60 -13.83 29.55 28.51
C THR A 60 -12.40 30.02 28.23
N ARG A 61 -11.70 30.52 29.25
CA ARG A 61 -10.28 30.91 29.16
C ARG A 61 -9.39 29.72 28.80
N PHE A 62 -9.58 28.58 29.46
CA PHE A 62 -8.84 27.36 29.16
C PHE A 62 -9.06 26.89 27.73
N LEU A 63 -10.31 26.88 27.27
CA LEU A 63 -10.65 26.50 25.90
C LEU A 63 -9.95 27.41 24.89
N ILE A 64 -10.07 28.73 25.04
CA ILE A 64 -9.50 29.75 24.12
C ILE A 64 -7.97 29.71 24.10
N ALA A 65 -7.31 29.57 25.25
CA ALA A 65 -5.85 29.63 25.33
C ALA A 65 -5.14 28.52 24.54
N TYR A 66 -5.75 27.33 24.47
CA TYR A 66 -5.18 26.19 23.77
C TYR A 66 -5.87 25.87 22.43
N MET A 67 -6.85 26.69 22.04
CA MET A 67 -7.54 26.58 20.76
C MET A 67 -6.54 26.70 19.59
N PRO A 68 -6.62 25.85 18.54
CA PRO A 68 -5.78 25.99 17.37
C PRO A 68 -6.16 27.27 16.60
N GLU A 69 -5.21 27.82 15.84
CA GLU A 69 -5.39 29.08 15.11
C GLU A 69 -6.64 29.06 14.22
N ARG A 70 -6.85 27.98 13.46
CA ARG A 70 -8.04 27.80 12.60
C ARG A 70 -9.37 27.98 13.32
N ASP A 71 -9.43 27.73 14.62
CA ASP A 71 -10.64 27.86 15.43
C ASP A 71 -10.77 29.26 16.02
N LEU A 72 -9.65 29.84 16.46
CA LEU A 72 -9.60 31.23 16.92
C LEU A 72 -10.05 32.20 15.83
N THR A 73 -9.73 31.91 14.56
CA THR A 73 -10.07 32.77 13.43
C THR A 73 -11.47 32.53 12.87
N SER A 74 -12.22 31.51 13.32
CA SER A 74 -13.49 31.14 12.69
C SER A 74 -14.67 30.89 13.64
N LEU A 75 -14.42 30.51 14.91
CA LEU A 75 -15.51 30.16 15.82
C LEU A 75 -16.19 31.40 16.40
N SER A 76 -17.52 31.37 16.41
CA SER A 76 -18.32 32.43 17.01
C SER A 76 -18.38 32.32 18.53
N SER A 77 -18.62 33.45 19.20
CA SER A 77 -18.95 33.48 20.64
C SER A 77 -20.08 32.51 20.99
N LYS A 78 -21.14 32.48 20.17
CA LYS A 78 -22.30 31.59 20.36
C LYS A 78 -21.88 30.12 20.44
N PHE A 79 -21.01 29.67 19.54
CA PHE A 79 -20.50 28.29 19.53
C PHE A 79 -19.71 27.99 20.81
N ILE A 80 -18.76 28.87 21.16
CA ILE A 80 -17.87 28.71 22.32
C ILE A 80 -18.69 28.65 23.63
N ASN A 81 -19.53 29.66 23.89
CA ASN A 81 -20.33 29.71 25.10
C ASN A 81 -21.40 28.61 25.14
N GLY A 82 -21.96 28.24 23.99
CA GLY A 82 -22.89 27.12 23.86
C GLY A 82 -22.25 25.80 24.32
N ASN A 83 -21.06 25.49 23.81
CA ASN A 83 -20.29 24.31 24.20
C ASN A 83 -19.95 24.31 25.70
N VAL A 84 -19.44 25.43 26.23
CA VAL A 84 -19.09 25.57 27.67
C VAL A 84 -20.33 25.34 28.53
N ARG A 85 -21.45 26.03 28.24
CA ARG A 85 -22.69 25.88 29.00
C ARG A 85 -23.17 24.43 29.03
N LEU A 86 -23.25 23.78 27.87
CA LEU A 86 -23.70 22.39 27.74
C LEU A 86 -22.76 21.40 28.47
N ALA A 87 -21.44 21.65 28.50
CA ALA A 87 -20.51 20.83 29.28
C ALA A 87 -20.78 20.93 30.80
N TYR A 88 -21.11 22.13 31.31
CA TYR A 88 -21.48 22.31 32.72
C TYR A 88 -22.86 21.74 33.04
N GLU A 89 -23.82 21.83 32.12
CA GLU A 89 -25.13 21.18 32.26
C GLU A 89 -24.96 19.66 32.39
N ALA A 90 -24.13 19.06 31.53
CA ALA A 90 -23.80 17.64 31.62
C ALA A 90 -23.13 17.29 32.96
N ARG A 91 -22.19 18.13 33.43
CA ARG A 91 -21.51 17.95 34.71
C ARG A 91 -22.46 18.01 35.91
N ALA A 92 -23.50 18.83 35.82
CA ALA A 92 -24.52 18.93 36.86
C ALA A 92 -25.54 17.77 36.81
N ALA A 93 -25.81 17.23 35.62
CA ALA A 93 -26.86 16.25 35.39
C ALA A 93 -26.45 14.79 35.68
N THR A 94 -25.15 14.47 35.73
CA THR A 94 -24.68 13.09 35.94
C THR A 94 -24.17 12.83 37.35
N ALA A 95 -24.31 11.59 37.82
CA ALA A 95 -23.92 11.19 39.18
C ALA A 95 -22.40 11.36 39.44
N TRP A 96 -21.59 11.20 38.39
CA TRP A 96 -20.13 11.33 38.47
C TRP A 96 -19.59 12.72 38.16
N GLY A 97 -20.38 13.64 37.60
CA GLY A 97 -19.86 14.93 37.12
C GLY A 97 -19.17 15.77 38.20
N LYS A 98 -19.63 15.66 39.46
CA LYS A 98 -18.98 16.31 40.63
C LYS A 98 -17.70 15.61 41.08
N MET A 99 -17.51 14.34 40.74
CA MET A 99 -16.32 13.56 41.07
C MET A 99 -15.18 13.77 40.06
N ILE A 100 -15.48 14.31 38.88
CA ILE A 100 -14.47 14.58 37.85
C ILE A 100 -13.61 15.79 38.27
N PRO A 101 -12.28 15.61 38.40
CA PRO A 101 -11.31 16.69 38.55
C PRO A 101 -11.50 17.81 37.54
N GLU A 102 -11.32 19.06 37.97
CA GLU A 102 -11.48 20.19 37.06
C GLU A 102 -10.49 20.17 35.89
N SER A 103 -9.25 19.73 36.12
CA SER A 103 -8.24 19.56 35.07
C SER A 103 -8.66 18.58 33.99
N LEU A 104 -9.25 17.44 34.36
CA LEU A 104 -9.80 16.46 33.43
C LEU A 104 -11.09 16.95 32.78
N PHE A 105 -11.94 17.67 33.52
CA PHE A 105 -13.12 18.29 32.94
C PHE A 105 -12.73 19.28 31.83
N PHE A 106 -11.73 20.14 32.08
CA PHE A 106 -11.27 21.12 31.09
C PHE A 106 -10.53 20.49 29.90
N ASN A 107 -9.73 19.45 30.13
CA ASN A 107 -8.88 18.88 29.09
C ASN A 107 -9.56 17.74 28.30
N ASP A 108 -10.51 17.01 28.90
CA ASP A 108 -11.02 15.75 28.35
C ASP A 108 -12.56 15.66 28.33
N VAL A 109 -13.29 16.66 28.86
CA VAL A 109 -14.77 16.79 28.73
C VAL A 109 -15.18 18.02 27.92
N LEU A 110 -14.62 19.18 28.27
CA LEU A 110 -14.93 20.49 27.70
C LEU A 110 -14.62 20.63 26.20
N PRO A 111 -13.53 20.06 25.65
CA PRO A 111 -13.21 20.27 24.24
C PRO A 111 -14.32 19.80 23.30
N TYR A 112 -14.59 20.59 22.27
CA TYR A 112 -15.61 20.33 21.25
C TYR A 112 -15.10 19.48 20.07
N VAL A 113 -13.82 19.11 20.11
CA VAL A 113 -13.08 18.39 19.06
C VAL A 113 -12.02 17.50 19.73
N SER A 114 -11.61 16.45 19.04
CA SER A 114 -10.59 15.49 19.47
C SER A 114 -9.30 15.62 18.66
N VAL A 115 -9.39 15.81 17.34
CA VAL A 115 -8.26 15.93 16.42
C VAL A 115 -8.50 17.10 15.44
N ASN A 116 -8.58 16.83 14.13
CA ASN A 116 -8.72 17.81 13.05
C ASN A 116 -10.13 17.82 12.41
N GLU A 117 -11.10 17.09 12.99
CA GLU A 117 -12.43 16.90 12.41
C GLU A 117 -13.22 18.22 12.25
N ARG A 118 -14.30 18.18 11.46
CA ARG A 118 -15.20 19.33 11.27
C ARG A 118 -15.85 19.72 12.60
N ARG A 119 -16.12 21.02 12.78
CA ARG A 119 -16.62 21.58 14.04
C ARG A 119 -18.14 21.57 13.98
N ASP A 120 -18.72 20.61 14.67
CA ASP A 120 -20.17 20.39 14.74
C ASP A 120 -20.71 20.83 16.11
N GLU A 121 -21.94 21.35 16.16
CA GLU A 121 -22.65 21.67 17.40
C GLU A 121 -23.31 20.42 18.04
N TRP A 122 -22.58 19.30 18.08
CA TRP A 122 -23.09 17.98 18.45
C TRP A 122 -23.57 17.85 19.90
N ARG A 123 -23.00 18.65 20.82
CA ARG A 123 -23.14 18.43 22.27
C ARG A 123 -24.58 18.51 22.77
N ALA A 124 -25.39 19.42 22.23
CA ALA A 124 -26.78 19.59 22.66
C ALA A 124 -27.60 18.35 22.31
N GLU A 125 -27.54 17.93 21.04
CA GLU A 125 -28.26 16.76 20.55
C GLU A 125 -27.81 15.48 21.26
N PHE A 126 -26.48 15.29 21.41
CA PHE A 126 -25.94 14.09 22.05
C PHE A 126 -26.30 14.04 23.53
N PHE A 127 -26.32 15.18 24.23
CA PHE A 127 -26.74 15.25 25.62
C PHE A 127 -28.20 14.82 25.77
N GLU A 128 -29.11 15.41 24.98
CA GLU A 128 -30.53 15.06 24.98
C GLU A 128 -30.76 13.57 24.68
N ARG A 129 -30.03 13.04 23.69
CA ARG A 129 -30.19 11.68 23.21
C ARG A 129 -29.62 10.63 24.15
N PHE A 130 -28.49 10.91 24.79
CA PHE A 130 -27.71 9.90 25.50
C PHE A 130 -27.76 9.99 27.02
N LEU A 131 -28.06 11.16 27.60
CA LEU A 131 -28.27 11.28 29.04
C LEU A 131 -29.32 10.27 29.57
N PRO A 132 -30.47 10.05 28.90
CA PRO A 132 -31.45 9.07 29.38
C PRO A 132 -30.94 7.63 29.42
N LEU A 133 -29.97 7.26 28.57
CA LEU A 133 -29.39 5.91 28.53
C LEU A 133 -28.50 5.64 29.73
N VAL A 134 -27.83 6.67 30.24
CA VAL A 134 -26.82 6.56 31.30
C VAL A 134 -27.31 7.07 32.66
N LYS A 135 -28.59 7.45 32.76
CA LYS A 135 -29.18 8.04 33.97
C LYS A 135 -29.03 7.18 35.23
N ASP A 136 -29.02 5.86 35.05
CA ASP A 136 -28.92 4.87 36.14
C ASP A 136 -27.47 4.42 36.39
N CYS A 137 -26.52 4.88 35.57
CA CYS A 137 -25.10 4.64 35.78
C CYS A 137 -24.59 5.46 36.97
N LYS A 138 -23.61 4.91 37.67
CA LYS A 138 -22.95 5.54 38.82
C LYS A 138 -21.54 6.01 38.50
N THR A 139 -20.90 5.40 37.51
CA THR A 139 -19.51 5.72 37.15
C THR A 139 -19.33 6.05 35.67
N PRO A 140 -18.27 6.79 35.31
CA PRO A 140 -17.89 7.01 33.92
C PRO A 140 -17.71 5.72 33.12
N THR A 141 -17.15 4.66 33.73
CA THR A 141 -16.98 3.36 33.07
C THR A 141 -18.31 2.73 32.67
N GLU A 142 -19.30 2.71 33.57
CA GLU A 142 -20.63 2.18 33.27
C GLU A 142 -21.30 2.95 32.14
N ALA A 143 -21.23 4.29 32.18
CA ALA A 143 -21.78 5.14 31.16
C ALA A 143 -21.10 4.90 29.79
N ALA A 144 -19.77 4.89 29.73
CA ALA A 144 -19.03 4.62 28.50
C ALA A 144 -19.35 3.24 27.91
N GLN A 145 -19.53 2.21 28.74
CA GLN A 145 -19.93 0.88 28.28
C GLN A 145 -21.34 0.87 27.67
N ILE A 146 -22.32 1.54 28.31
CA ILE A 146 -23.67 1.65 27.76
C ILE A 146 -23.66 2.42 26.44
N LEU A 147 -22.95 3.55 26.37
CA LEU A 147 -22.82 4.31 25.14
C LEU A 147 -22.20 3.46 24.03
N ASN A 148 -21.05 2.83 24.28
CA ASN A 148 -20.36 2.01 23.29
C ASN A 148 -21.19 0.81 22.80
N ARG A 149 -22.11 0.30 23.64
CA ARG A 149 -23.06 -0.76 23.29
C ARG A 149 -24.20 -0.28 22.40
N ASP A 150 -24.81 0.86 22.75
CA ASP A 150 -26.13 1.23 22.22
C ASP A 150 -26.09 2.39 21.21
N MET A 151 -25.15 3.33 21.36
CA MET A 151 -25.19 4.61 20.63
C MET A 151 -25.10 4.44 19.11
N TYR A 152 -24.28 3.51 18.63
CA TYR A 152 -24.06 3.32 17.19
C TYR A 152 -25.31 2.81 16.49
N LYS A 153 -26.10 1.97 17.16
CA LYS A 153 -27.40 1.52 16.68
C LYS A 153 -28.42 2.65 16.67
N ILE A 154 -28.39 3.52 17.69
CA ILE A 154 -29.27 4.69 17.79
C ILE A 154 -28.97 5.72 16.70
N LEU A 155 -27.68 5.91 16.39
CA LEU A 155 -27.21 6.84 15.36
C LEU A 155 -27.23 6.25 13.95
N ASP A 156 -27.39 4.92 13.84
CA ASP A 156 -27.33 4.17 12.58
C ASP A 156 -25.98 4.39 11.87
N VAL A 157 -24.89 4.18 12.62
CA VAL A 157 -23.51 4.30 12.12
C VAL A 157 -22.77 2.99 12.38
N GLN A 158 -22.06 2.49 11.39
CA GLN A 158 -21.25 1.27 11.50
C GLN A 158 -19.83 1.45 10.97
N TYR A 159 -18.92 0.58 11.38
CA TYR A 159 -17.57 0.59 10.83
C TYR A 159 -17.60 0.25 9.34
N HIS A 160 -16.82 0.98 8.55
CA HIS A 160 -16.45 0.54 7.20
C HIS A 160 -15.11 1.16 6.78
N ALA A 161 -14.17 0.34 6.31
CA ALA A 161 -12.84 0.79 5.95
C ALA A 161 -12.79 1.75 4.74
N ARG A 162 -13.62 1.50 3.70
CA ARG A 162 -13.57 2.21 2.40
C ARG A 162 -14.80 3.06 2.00
N LYS A 163 -16.02 2.77 2.45
CA LYS A 163 -17.25 3.52 2.07
C LYS A 163 -17.36 4.90 2.72
N ARG A 164 -16.62 5.11 3.81
CA ARG A 164 -16.53 6.40 4.49
C ARG A 164 -15.89 7.47 3.59
N PRO A 165 -16.35 8.74 3.62
CA PRO A 165 -15.76 9.82 2.83
C PRO A 165 -14.30 10.15 3.19
N LYS A 166 -13.96 10.17 4.49
CA LYS A 166 -12.64 10.51 5.01
C LYS A 166 -12.37 9.80 6.36
N PRO A 167 -11.13 9.71 6.87
CA PRO A 167 -10.85 8.96 8.11
C PRO A 167 -11.31 9.70 9.37
N ASP A 168 -11.09 11.01 9.43
CA ASP A 168 -11.31 11.97 10.51
C ASP A 168 -12.69 12.64 10.45
N GLN A 169 -13.73 11.85 10.21
CA GLN A 169 -15.10 12.36 10.18
C GLN A 169 -15.53 12.88 11.55
N SER A 170 -16.16 14.06 11.54
CA SER A 170 -16.92 14.60 12.67
C SER A 170 -18.16 13.75 12.99
N PRO A 171 -18.84 13.99 14.12
CA PRO A 171 -20.06 13.28 14.46
C PRO A 171 -21.13 13.31 13.37
N TYR A 172 -21.46 14.49 12.82
CA TYR A 172 -22.51 14.59 11.83
C TYR A 172 -22.08 14.07 10.47
N GLU A 173 -20.81 14.20 10.09
CA GLU A 173 -20.28 13.53 8.89
C GLU A 173 -20.38 12.00 9.00
N SER A 174 -20.22 11.43 10.20
CA SER A 174 -20.34 9.99 10.42
C SER A 174 -21.80 9.51 10.39
N ILE A 175 -22.71 10.29 10.98
CA ILE A 175 -24.16 10.03 10.98
C ILE A 175 -24.75 10.15 9.58
N GLU A 176 -24.36 11.19 8.83
CA GLU A 176 -24.79 11.41 7.45
C GLU A 176 -24.30 10.28 6.53
N ALA A 177 -23.03 9.90 6.67
CA ALA A 177 -22.43 8.85 5.85
C ALA A 177 -22.89 7.43 6.22
N LYS A 178 -23.46 7.22 7.42
CA LYS A 178 -23.80 5.90 8.00
C LYS A 178 -22.61 4.96 8.22
N TYR A 179 -21.41 5.42 7.86
CA TYR A 179 -20.17 4.65 7.89
C TYR A 179 -19.02 5.52 8.42
N ALA A 180 -18.17 4.92 9.26
CA ALA A 180 -16.96 5.57 9.78
C ALA A 180 -15.78 4.60 9.91
N SER A 181 -14.56 5.14 10.01
CA SER A 181 -13.35 4.38 10.36
C SER A 181 -13.24 4.18 11.87
N CYS A 182 -12.21 3.48 12.35
CA CYS A 182 -11.86 3.46 13.77
C CYS A 182 -11.59 4.88 14.32
N THR A 183 -11.08 5.79 13.50
CA THR A 183 -10.92 7.20 13.86
C THR A 183 -12.28 7.88 14.05
N GLY A 184 -13.15 7.86 13.04
CA GLY A 184 -14.48 8.50 13.11
C GLY A 184 -15.40 7.90 14.18
N LEU A 185 -15.38 6.57 14.37
CA LEU A 185 -16.12 5.93 15.47
C LEU A 185 -15.56 6.34 16.84
N SER A 186 -14.25 6.47 16.98
CA SER A 186 -13.65 6.94 18.24
C SER A 186 -14.05 8.38 18.54
N ILE A 187 -14.04 9.27 17.54
CA ILE A 187 -14.52 10.67 17.68
C ILE A 187 -15.99 10.67 18.13
N LEU A 188 -16.86 9.89 17.47
CA LEU A 188 -18.26 9.74 17.87
C LEU A 188 -18.42 9.31 19.34
N LEU A 189 -17.72 8.27 19.78
CA LEU A 189 -17.80 7.79 21.16
C LEU A 189 -17.29 8.81 22.16
N ILE A 190 -16.18 9.48 21.84
CA ILE A 190 -15.65 10.55 22.68
C ILE A 190 -16.68 11.66 22.84
N ASP A 191 -17.30 12.11 21.75
CA ASP A 191 -18.29 13.18 21.80
C ASP A 191 -19.55 12.76 22.56
N ALA A 192 -20.03 11.52 22.39
CA ALA A 192 -21.12 10.99 23.21
C ALA A 192 -20.76 10.90 24.70
N CYS A 193 -19.55 10.45 25.03
CA CYS A 193 -19.04 10.43 26.40
C CYS A 193 -18.98 11.84 26.99
N ARG A 194 -18.38 12.79 26.26
CA ARG A 194 -18.24 14.18 26.68
C ARG A 194 -19.59 14.88 26.82
N ALA A 195 -20.58 14.53 26.00
CA ALA A 195 -21.94 15.03 26.12
C ALA A 195 -22.58 14.68 27.47
N VAL A 196 -22.21 13.55 28.09
CA VAL A 196 -22.69 13.13 29.42
C VAL A 196 -21.59 13.23 30.50
N CYS A 197 -20.64 14.15 30.32
CA CYS A 197 -19.57 14.44 31.27
C CYS A 197 -18.69 13.22 31.66
N VAL A 198 -18.50 12.27 30.74
CA VAL A 198 -17.48 11.23 30.87
C VAL A 198 -16.19 11.76 30.24
N PRO A 199 -15.06 11.88 30.99
CA PRO A 199 -13.80 12.32 30.41
C PRO A 199 -13.26 11.26 29.45
N ALA A 200 -13.09 11.65 28.19
CA ALA A 200 -12.72 10.77 27.11
C ALA A 200 -11.74 11.47 26.16
N ARG A 201 -10.78 10.71 25.63
CA ARG A 201 -9.83 11.24 24.65
C ARG A 201 -9.44 10.22 23.60
N PHE A 202 -9.00 10.76 22.47
CA PHE A 202 -8.58 9.99 21.32
C PHE A 202 -7.21 9.38 21.59
N ALA A 203 -7.07 8.08 21.36
CA ALA A 203 -5.80 7.39 21.49
C ALA A 203 -5.50 6.57 20.23
N GLY A 204 -4.23 6.33 19.95
CA GLY A 204 -3.87 5.57 18.76
C GLY A 204 -2.37 5.32 18.62
N THR A 205 -2.05 4.40 17.71
CA THR A 205 -0.69 4.19 17.23
C THR A 205 -0.61 4.44 15.72
N PRO A 206 0.42 5.16 15.22
CA PRO A 206 0.62 5.38 13.78
C PRO A 206 0.88 4.09 13.01
N LEU A 207 1.56 3.13 13.65
CA LEU A 207 1.92 1.85 13.06
C LEU A 207 2.21 0.83 14.16
N TRP A 208 1.50 -0.30 14.15
CA TRP A 208 1.79 -1.39 15.08
C TRP A 208 3.26 -1.87 14.98
N ALA A 209 3.87 -2.22 16.12
CA ALA A 209 5.28 -2.63 16.15
C ALA A 209 5.54 -4.02 15.52
N LYS A 210 4.59 -4.95 15.65
CA LYS A 210 4.71 -6.34 15.15
C LYS A 210 3.66 -6.72 14.10
N LYS A 211 2.95 -5.74 13.54
CA LYS A 211 1.85 -5.94 12.58
C LYS A 211 1.78 -4.77 11.62
N ARG A 212 1.27 -4.98 10.40
CA ARG A 212 0.98 -3.87 9.48
C ARG A 212 -0.25 -3.10 9.94
N GLY A 213 -0.28 -1.80 9.62
CA GLY A 213 -1.44 -0.94 9.85
C GLY A 213 -1.37 -0.14 11.15
N ASN A 214 -2.34 0.75 11.30
CA ASN A 214 -2.55 1.62 12.46
C ASN A 214 -3.86 1.23 13.16
N HIS A 215 -4.14 1.87 14.29
CA HIS A 215 -5.47 1.83 14.89
C HIS A 215 -5.68 3.03 15.80
N SER A 216 -6.95 3.43 15.95
CA SER A 216 -7.38 4.49 16.87
C SER A 216 -8.50 3.96 17.75
N TRP A 217 -8.51 4.38 19.01
CA TRP A 217 -9.45 3.95 20.03
C TRP A 217 -9.67 5.07 21.05
N VAL A 218 -10.40 4.77 22.13
CA VAL A 218 -10.78 5.75 23.15
C VAL A 218 -10.16 5.41 24.50
N GLU A 219 -9.55 6.38 25.14
CA GLU A 219 -9.24 6.31 26.58
C GLU A 219 -10.35 7.01 27.39
N ILE A 220 -10.83 6.35 28.44
CA ILE A 220 -11.89 6.81 29.36
C ILE A 220 -11.30 6.96 30.75
N TRP A 221 -11.57 8.06 31.43
CA TRP A 221 -11.15 8.23 32.83
C TRP A 221 -12.22 7.79 33.81
N ASP A 222 -11.85 6.89 34.73
CA ASP A 222 -12.61 6.51 35.92
C ASP A 222 -11.64 6.10 37.02
N GLU A 223 -11.32 7.03 37.93
CA GLU A 223 -10.19 7.00 38.90
C GLU A 223 -8.79 6.88 38.29
N LYS A 224 -8.66 6.19 37.15
CA LYS A 224 -7.49 6.05 36.29
C LYS A 224 -7.91 6.01 34.82
N TRP A 225 -6.94 6.10 33.92
CA TRP A 225 -7.20 5.92 32.49
C TRP A 225 -7.40 4.44 32.16
N HIS A 226 -8.54 4.15 31.55
CA HIS A 226 -8.92 2.89 30.94
C HIS A 226 -9.03 3.06 29.42
N PHE A 227 -9.11 1.98 28.65
CA PHE A 227 -9.25 2.06 27.19
C PHE A 227 -10.31 1.10 26.64
N THR A 228 -10.89 1.46 25.49
CA THR A 228 -11.86 0.64 24.76
C THR A 228 -11.82 0.96 23.26
N GLY A 229 -12.12 -0.04 22.43
CA GLY A 229 -12.38 0.17 21.02
C GLY A 229 -13.76 0.79 20.79
N ALA A 230 -13.91 1.53 19.69
CA ALA A 230 -15.14 2.21 19.33
C ALA A 230 -16.07 1.27 18.54
N CYS A 231 -17.32 1.13 18.98
CA CYS A 231 -18.29 0.14 18.50
C CYS A 231 -17.89 -1.31 18.86
N GLU A 232 -17.19 -1.48 19.99
CA GLU A 232 -16.60 -2.75 20.42
C GLU A 232 -16.92 -3.05 21.89
N TYR A 233 -18.19 -2.92 22.28
CA TYR A 233 -18.66 -3.24 23.63
C TYR A 233 -18.16 -4.62 24.12
N ASN A 234 -17.71 -4.66 25.37
CA ASN A 234 -17.26 -5.89 26.01
C ASN A 234 -17.88 -6.00 27.41
N ALA A 235 -18.67 -7.04 27.63
CA ALA A 235 -19.33 -7.29 28.91
C ALA A 235 -18.37 -7.50 30.09
N LYS A 236 -17.08 -7.76 29.84
CA LYS A 236 -16.04 -7.85 30.87
C LYS A 236 -15.53 -6.48 31.34
N GLY A 237 -15.97 -5.39 30.72
CA GLY A 237 -15.58 -4.02 31.06
C GLY A 237 -14.51 -3.43 30.14
N LEU A 238 -13.99 -2.26 30.52
CA LEU A 238 -12.91 -1.57 29.80
C LEU A 238 -11.59 -2.36 29.95
N ASP A 239 -10.58 -1.99 29.16
CA ASP A 239 -9.29 -2.66 29.04
C ASP A 239 -9.38 -4.09 28.45
N GLN A 240 -10.54 -4.45 27.91
CA GLN A 240 -10.82 -5.75 27.29
C GLN A 240 -11.01 -5.60 25.78
N THR A 241 -9.90 -5.44 25.06
CA THR A 241 -9.89 -5.14 23.63
C THR A 241 -9.15 -6.21 22.83
N TRP A 242 -9.53 -6.41 21.57
CA TRP A 242 -8.83 -7.34 20.68
C TRP A 242 -7.39 -6.92 20.39
N PHE A 243 -7.08 -5.62 20.46
CA PHE A 243 -5.76 -5.05 20.12
C PHE A 243 -4.77 -5.03 21.30
N GLN A 244 -5.15 -5.49 22.49
CA GLN A 244 -4.31 -5.38 23.69
C GLN A 244 -2.93 -6.03 23.52
N ARG A 245 -2.84 -7.17 22.82
CA ARG A 245 -1.55 -7.82 22.52
C ARG A 245 -0.68 -6.95 21.62
N ASP A 246 -1.22 -6.47 20.52
CA ASP A 246 -0.48 -5.63 19.58
C ASP A 246 -0.04 -4.31 20.25
N ALA A 247 -0.90 -3.71 21.09
CA ALA A 247 -0.57 -2.51 21.88
C ALA A 247 0.54 -2.75 22.91
N SER A 248 0.61 -3.94 23.51
CA SER A 248 1.68 -4.28 24.47
C SER A 248 3.07 -4.39 23.85
N HIS A 249 3.18 -4.39 22.52
CA HIS A 249 4.44 -4.36 21.79
C HIS A 249 4.87 -2.95 21.36
N ALA A 250 4.11 -1.92 21.70
CA ALA A 250 4.44 -0.54 21.37
C ALA A 250 5.82 -0.15 21.94
N ILE A 251 6.54 0.67 21.18
CA ILE A 251 7.92 1.07 21.47
C ILE A 251 7.91 2.56 21.79
N LYS A 252 8.01 2.92 23.07
CA LYS A 252 7.84 4.29 23.57
C LYS A 252 8.77 5.29 22.89
N GLU A 253 10.00 4.87 22.62
CA GLU A 253 11.10 5.66 22.07
C GLU A 253 11.03 5.79 20.55
N ASN A 254 10.18 4.99 19.88
CA ASN A 254 10.00 5.06 18.43
C ASN A 254 8.67 5.75 18.11
N PRO A 255 8.70 6.99 17.56
CA PRO A 255 7.47 7.74 17.34
C PRO A 255 6.44 7.08 16.43
N LEU A 256 6.86 6.18 15.53
CA LEU A 256 5.95 5.43 14.65
C LEU A 256 5.25 4.29 15.38
N HIS A 257 5.87 3.72 16.41
CA HIS A 257 5.40 2.52 17.12
C HIS A 257 4.96 2.81 18.57
N ALA A 258 5.06 4.06 19.02
CA ALA A 258 4.52 4.52 20.28
C ALA A 258 2.99 4.65 20.21
N ILE A 259 2.38 4.79 21.39
CA ILE A 259 0.96 5.08 21.54
C ILE A 259 0.80 6.49 22.11
N TYR A 260 -0.08 7.26 21.50
CA TYR A 260 -0.37 8.64 21.87
C TYR A 260 -1.83 8.78 22.26
N ALA A 261 -2.12 9.70 23.17
CA ALA A 261 -3.48 10.17 23.43
C ALA A 261 -3.56 11.70 23.27
N SER A 262 -4.59 12.18 22.57
CA SER A 262 -4.83 13.60 22.31
C SER A 262 -4.97 14.39 23.61
N SER A 263 -4.54 15.65 23.58
CA SER A 263 -4.65 16.58 24.70
C SER A 263 -5.10 17.93 24.17
N TRP A 264 -6.03 18.59 24.86
CA TRP A 264 -6.39 19.97 24.50
C TRP A 264 -5.26 20.93 24.86
N ARG A 265 -4.75 20.84 26.08
CA ARG A 265 -3.57 21.62 26.48
C ARG A 265 -2.33 21.16 25.70
N THR A 266 -1.43 22.09 25.46
CA THR A 266 -0.11 21.80 24.88
C THR A 266 0.76 21.00 25.84
N THR A 267 1.41 19.97 25.32
CA THR A 267 2.21 19.00 26.09
C THR A 267 3.66 18.90 25.61
N GLY A 268 4.03 19.66 24.57
CA GLY A 268 5.32 19.53 23.87
C GLY A 268 5.41 18.33 22.93
N THR A 269 4.37 17.50 22.84
CA THR A 269 4.26 16.37 21.90
C THR A 269 3.03 16.56 21.03
N SER A 270 3.15 16.31 19.73
CA SER A 270 2.03 16.37 18.79
C SER A 270 1.45 14.98 18.52
N PHE A 271 0.13 14.89 18.34
CA PHE A 271 -0.53 13.66 17.92
C PHE A 271 -0.14 13.32 16.47
N PRO A 272 0.42 12.14 16.19
CA PRO A 272 0.78 11.74 14.83
C PRO A 272 -0.45 11.31 14.02
N MET A 273 -1.09 12.29 13.36
CA MET A 273 -2.21 12.03 12.45
C MET A 273 -1.69 11.44 11.14
N ILE A 274 -1.94 10.15 10.92
CA ILE A 274 -1.42 9.43 9.73
C ILE A 274 -2.03 9.89 8.41
N TRP A 275 -3.18 10.56 8.45
CA TRP A 275 -3.89 11.17 7.31
C TRP A 275 -3.46 12.61 7.04
N GLU A 276 -2.77 13.25 7.98
CA GLU A 276 -2.25 14.63 7.88
C GLU A 276 -0.88 14.69 8.58
N ARG A 277 0.11 13.99 8.01
CA ARG A 277 1.38 13.62 8.69
C ARG A 277 2.23 14.82 9.15
N ASP A 278 2.08 15.95 8.47
CA ASP A 278 2.83 17.17 8.74
C ASP A 278 2.18 18.05 9.82
N ALA A 279 0.93 17.76 10.20
CA ALA A 279 0.24 18.52 11.24
C ALA A 279 0.91 18.35 12.61
N LYS A 280 1.18 19.47 13.27
CA LYS A 280 1.76 19.53 14.64
C LYS A 280 0.86 20.22 15.65
N TYR A 281 -0.31 20.71 15.22
CA TYR A 281 -1.19 21.56 16.03
C TYR A 281 -2.12 20.78 16.98
N VAL A 282 -2.26 19.46 16.83
CA VAL A 282 -2.97 18.62 17.79
C VAL A 282 -1.97 18.14 18.85
N ALA A 283 -2.13 18.57 20.10
CA ALA A 283 -1.25 18.14 21.20
C ALA A 283 -1.59 16.71 21.66
N ALA A 284 -0.60 16.03 22.23
CA ALA A 284 -0.76 14.66 22.71
C ALA A 284 0.17 14.33 23.86
N VAL A 285 -0.16 13.29 24.63
CA VAL A 285 0.76 12.64 25.58
C VAL A 285 1.18 11.29 25.01
N ASN A 286 2.46 10.92 25.15
CA ASN A 286 2.90 9.56 24.90
C ASN A 286 2.47 8.68 26.08
N VAL A 287 1.60 7.71 25.81
CA VAL A 287 0.92 6.88 26.82
C VAL A 287 1.29 5.42 26.71
N THR A 288 2.36 5.11 25.96
CA THR A 288 2.83 3.75 25.66
C THR A 288 2.94 2.87 26.91
N ASP A 289 3.44 3.41 28.02
CA ASP A 289 3.63 2.67 29.27
C ASP A 289 2.33 2.08 29.84
N ARG A 290 1.16 2.68 29.54
CA ARG A 290 -0.13 2.15 30.01
C ARG A 290 -0.50 0.83 29.36
N TYR A 291 0.05 0.58 28.17
CA TYR A 291 -0.21 -0.63 27.39
C TYR A 291 0.89 -1.68 27.60
N ALA A 292 1.94 -1.38 28.36
CA ALA A 292 3.10 -2.27 28.56
C ALA A 292 2.78 -3.57 29.33
N ALA A 293 1.58 -3.69 29.92
CA ALA A 293 1.11 -4.94 30.48
C ALA A 293 1.10 -6.02 29.40
N LYS A 294 2.02 -7.00 29.52
CA LYS A 294 2.20 -8.05 28.52
C LYS A 294 0.92 -8.87 28.39
N ALA A 295 0.27 -8.79 27.23
CA ALA A 295 -0.68 -9.81 26.85
C ALA A 295 0.06 -11.15 26.65
N ALA A 296 -0.69 -12.25 26.65
CA ALA A 296 -0.12 -13.56 26.37
C ALA A 296 0.59 -13.55 25.00
N GLU A 297 1.90 -13.82 25.00
CA GLU A 297 2.71 -14.06 23.81
C GLU A 297 2.22 -15.31 23.08
N ILE A 298 2.66 -15.48 21.82
CA ILE A 298 2.45 -16.73 21.10
C ILE A 298 3.06 -17.86 21.93
N PRO A 299 2.31 -18.92 22.31
CA PRO A 299 2.85 -20.00 23.11
C PRO A 299 4.09 -20.63 22.46
N THR A 300 5.11 -20.96 23.26
CA THR A 300 6.34 -21.58 22.75
C THR A 300 6.03 -22.83 21.92
N GLY A 301 6.59 -22.89 20.71
CA GLY A 301 6.36 -24.00 19.78
C GLY A 301 5.06 -23.92 18.96
N LYS A 302 4.25 -22.86 19.11
CA LYS A 302 3.07 -22.61 18.28
C LYS A 302 3.32 -21.47 17.29
N ILE A 303 2.50 -21.42 16.25
CA ILE A 303 2.32 -20.26 15.36
C ILE A 303 0.99 -19.58 15.66
N MET A 304 0.85 -18.32 15.29
CA MET A 304 -0.41 -17.58 15.34
C MET A 304 -1.05 -17.50 13.95
N LEU A 305 -2.22 -18.08 13.78
CA LEU A 305 -3.01 -18.01 12.58
C LEU A 305 -4.13 -16.98 12.75
N THR A 306 -4.28 -16.07 11.78
CA THR A 306 -5.47 -15.23 11.61
C THR A 306 -6.36 -15.75 10.49
N ILE A 307 -7.68 -15.78 10.69
CA ILE A 307 -8.64 -16.23 9.65
C ILE A 307 -9.56 -15.07 9.23
N GLU A 308 -9.68 -14.89 7.92
CA GLU A 308 -10.55 -13.90 7.28
C GLU A 308 -11.43 -14.61 6.24
N ILE A 309 -12.74 -14.33 6.27
CA ILE A 309 -13.70 -14.84 5.28
C ILE A 309 -14.26 -13.64 4.52
N TYR A 310 -14.40 -13.76 3.22
CA TYR A 310 -14.94 -12.77 2.30
C TYR A 310 -16.12 -13.39 1.54
N ASP A 311 -17.12 -12.60 1.17
CA ASP A 311 -18.18 -13.02 0.26
C ASP A 311 -17.78 -12.83 -1.22
N ALA A 312 -18.70 -13.19 -2.12
CA ALA A 312 -18.52 -13.06 -3.57
C ALA A 312 -18.34 -11.60 -4.03
N GLY A 313 -18.71 -10.61 -3.22
CA GLY A 313 -18.47 -9.20 -3.47
C GLY A 313 -17.13 -8.70 -2.90
N GLY A 314 -16.27 -9.62 -2.45
CA GLY A 314 -15.00 -9.30 -1.80
C GLY A 314 -15.17 -8.63 -0.44
N GLN A 315 -16.37 -8.64 0.15
CA GLN A 315 -16.61 -8.05 1.47
C GLN A 315 -16.34 -9.06 2.55
N ARG A 316 -15.61 -8.64 3.59
CA ARG A 316 -15.31 -9.50 4.72
C ARG A 316 -16.62 -9.89 5.43
N VAL A 317 -16.86 -11.18 5.66
CA VAL A 317 -18.08 -11.67 6.31
C VAL A 317 -17.78 -12.49 7.56
N SER A 318 -18.64 -12.33 8.58
CA SER A 318 -18.58 -13.15 9.78
C SER A 318 -19.20 -14.52 9.49
N ARG A 319 -18.46 -15.59 9.75
CA ARG A 319 -18.90 -16.99 9.62
C ARG A 319 -18.45 -17.81 10.80
N GLN A 320 -19.26 -18.80 11.14
CA GLN A 320 -18.81 -19.85 12.04
C GLN A 320 -17.78 -20.70 11.29
N VAL A 321 -16.66 -20.97 11.95
CA VAL A 321 -15.58 -21.80 11.42
C VAL A 321 -15.19 -22.85 12.42
N THR A 322 -14.85 -24.03 11.90
CA THR A 322 -14.32 -25.15 12.69
C THR A 322 -12.99 -25.59 12.10
N ILE A 323 -11.97 -25.76 12.92
CA ILE A 323 -10.65 -26.22 12.52
C ILE A 323 -10.44 -27.60 13.09
N ARG A 324 -10.07 -28.53 12.22
CA ARG A 324 -9.77 -29.91 12.56
C ARG A 324 -8.33 -30.28 12.24
N GLN A 325 -7.77 -31.20 13.00
CA GLN A 325 -6.54 -31.91 12.68
C GLN A 325 -6.88 -33.40 12.67
N ALA A 326 -6.76 -34.04 11.51
CA ALA A 326 -7.36 -35.36 11.29
C ALA A 326 -8.85 -35.35 11.72
N ASP A 327 -9.25 -36.23 12.65
CA ASP A 327 -10.63 -36.32 13.11
C ASP A 327 -10.97 -35.39 14.30
N GLU A 328 -9.99 -34.76 14.94
CA GLU A 328 -10.17 -33.95 16.14
C GLU A 328 -10.51 -32.49 15.84
N ILE A 329 -11.46 -31.90 16.56
CA ILE A 329 -11.77 -30.47 16.49
C ILE A 329 -10.80 -29.70 17.41
N ILE A 330 -9.94 -28.90 16.79
CA ILE A 330 -8.97 -28.04 17.49
C ILE A 330 -9.66 -26.77 17.99
N LYS A 331 -10.53 -26.17 17.17
CA LYS A 331 -11.28 -24.97 17.54
C LYS A 331 -12.56 -24.82 16.72
N ALA A 332 -13.64 -24.40 17.37
CA ALA A 332 -14.79 -23.78 16.71
C ALA A 332 -14.90 -22.33 17.18
N ALA A 333 -15.03 -21.38 16.26
CA ALA A 333 -15.13 -19.95 16.56
C ALA A 333 -15.81 -19.19 15.42
N LYS A 334 -16.26 -17.97 15.70
CA LYS A 334 -16.84 -17.09 14.67
C LYS A 334 -15.78 -16.10 14.17
N THR A 335 -15.62 -15.99 12.86
CA THR A 335 -14.75 -14.99 12.23
C THR A 335 -15.38 -13.60 12.29
N LYS A 336 -14.55 -12.59 12.06
CA LYS A 336 -14.91 -11.17 12.05
C LYS A 336 -15.35 -10.73 10.66
N GLY A 337 -16.33 -9.83 10.59
CA GLY A 337 -16.97 -9.37 9.35
C GLY A 337 -16.67 -7.90 8.99
N GLN A 338 -17.43 -7.36 8.05
CA GLN A 338 -17.28 -6.02 7.50
C GLN A 338 -17.49 -4.91 8.54
N GLY A 339 -18.37 -5.15 9.51
CA GLY A 339 -18.65 -4.21 10.61
C GLY A 339 -17.62 -4.26 11.75
N ASP A 340 -16.64 -5.16 11.70
CA ASP A 340 -15.51 -5.18 12.64
C ASP A 340 -14.30 -4.43 12.03
N ASP A 341 -13.46 -3.82 12.88
CA ASP A 341 -12.20 -3.21 12.44
C ASP A 341 -11.38 -4.17 11.57
N SER A 342 -10.75 -3.65 10.51
CA SER A 342 -9.96 -4.46 9.57
C SER A 342 -8.78 -5.20 10.20
N ASN A 343 -8.28 -4.71 11.33
CA ASN A 343 -7.22 -5.32 12.11
C ASN A 343 -7.74 -6.30 13.17
N ASN A 344 -9.02 -6.23 13.54
CA ASN A 344 -9.67 -7.17 14.46
C ASN A 344 -9.95 -8.48 13.74
N LYS A 345 -9.10 -9.50 13.93
CA LYS A 345 -9.19 -10.80 13.24
C LYS A 345 -9.37 -11.92 14.25
N LEU A 346 -9.98 -13.03 13.82
CA LEU A 346 -9.98 -14.25 14.63
C LEU A 346 -8.54 -14.78 14.67
N GLU A 347 -7.96 -14.86 15.87
CA GLU A 347 -6.61 -15.36 16.11
C GLU A 347 -6.63 -16.71 16.82
N LEU A 348 -5.73 -17.59 16.40
CA LEU A 348 -5.63 -18.97 16.86
C LEU A 348 -4.17 -19.39 16.98
N PHE A 349 -3.88 -20.30 17.90
CA PHE A 349 -2.54 -20.84 18.07
C PHE A 349 -2.50 -22.30 17.62
N LEU A 350 -1.69 -22.60 16.61
CA LEU A 350 -1.60 -23.91 15.97
C LEU A 350 -0.16 -24.41 15.96
N ASP A 351 0.04 -25.72 15.75
CA ASP A 351 1.37 -26.29 15.57
C ASP A 351 1.95 -25.88 14.21
N PRO A 352 3.26 -25.61 14.10
CA PRO A 352 3.94 -25.38 12.81
C PRO A 352 4.00 -26.67 11.97
N ASP A 353 4.19 -26.53 10.66
CA ASP A 353 4.37 -27.62 9.68
C ASP A 353 3.26 -28.69 9.67
N THR A 354 2.09 -28.35 10.20
CA THR A 354 0.99 -29.28 10.49
C THR A 354 -0.19 -29.01 9.56
N GLN A 355 -0.83 -30.08 9.09
CA GLN A 355 -2.02 -29.99 8.23
C GLN A 355 -3.30 -29.90 9.06
N TYR A 356 -4.14 -28.94 8.71
CA TYR A 356 -5.45 -28.70 9.30
C TYR A 356 -6.53 -28.64 8.21
N ILE A 357 -7.77 -28.84 8.62
CA ILE A 357 -8.97 -28.65 7.79
C ILE A 357 -9.76 -27.50 8.40
N LEU A 358 -9.98 -26.44 7.63
CA LEU A 358 -10.90 -25.36 7.95
C LEU A 358 -12.26 -25.68 7.33
N ILE A 359 -13.28 -25.78 8.17
CA ILE A 359 -14.68 -25.88 7.81
C ILE A 359 -15.30 -24.51 8.02
N VAL A 360 -15.98 -23.99 7.00
CA VAL A 360 -16.74 -22.74 7.07
C VAL A 360 -18.21 -23.04 6.85
N ASP A 361 -19.05 -22.65 7.81
CA ASP A 361 -20.50 -22.86 7.71
C ASP A 361 -21.07 -21.96 6.61
N ASP A 362 -21.71 -22.55 5.59
CA ASP A 362 -22.44 -21.81 4.56
C ASP A 362 -23.92 -21.65 4.98
N PRO A 363 -24.51 -20.45 4.89
CA PRO A 363 -25.95 -20.26 5.14
C PRO A 363 -26.88 -21.12 4.27
N ASN A 364 -26.40 -21.67 3.15
CA ASN A 364 -27.17 -22.59 2.29
C ASN A 364 -27.10 -24.07 2.73
N GLY A 365 -26.46 -24.39 3.86
CA GLY A 365 -26.47 -25.72 4.46
C GLY A 365 -25.35 -26.68 4.01
N SER A 366 -24.40 -26.22 3.19
CA SER A 366 -23.22 -26.99 2.79
C SER A 366 -21.97 -26.55 3.57
N GLU A 367 -21.30 -27.47 4.25
CA GLU A 367 -20.00 -27.18 4.87
C GLU A 367 -18.93 -27.00 3.78
N ARG A 368 -18.24 -25.86 3.76
CA ARG A 368 -17.09 -25.67 2.87
C ARG A 368 -15.82 -26.10 3.58
N LEU A 369 -15.18 -27.15 3.09
CA LEU A 369 -13.92 -27.66 3.62
C LEU A 369 -12.74 -27.13 2.81
N ARG A 370 -11.71 -26.63 3.48
CA ARG A 370 -10.42 -26.27 2.88
C ARG A 370 -9.30 -26.86 3.71
N SER A 371 -8.36 -27.55 3.08
CA SER A 371 -7.16 -28.01 3.77
C SER A 371 -6.08 -26.94 3.72
N TYR A 372 -5.44 -26.70 4.85
CA TYR A 372 -4.32 -25.78 4.96
C TYR A 372 -3.18 -26.44 5.71
N ARG A 373 -1.95 -26.13 5.32
CA ARG A 373 -0.77 -26.54 6.08
C ARG A 373 -0.11 -25.29 6.67
N THR A 374 0.08 -25.29 7.98
CA THR A 374 0.86 -24.23 8.64
C THR A 374 2.32 -24.36 8.26
N THR A 375 3.04 -23.24 8.17
CA THR A 375 4.50 -23.20 8.02
C THR A 375 5.17 -22.93 9.38
N LYS A 376 6.51 -22.86 9.41
CA LYS A 376 7.28 -22.38 10.59
C LYS A 376 7.19 -20.86 10.82
N GLU A 377 6.51 -20.11 9.96
CA GLU A 377 6.34 -18.67 10.15
C GLU A 377 5.46 -18.40 11.37
N GLN A 378 5.94 -17.56 12.30
CA GLN A 378 5.24 -17.30 13.56
C GLN A 378 3.84 -16.69 13.41
N ARG A 379 3.57 -15.95 12.32
CA ARG A 379 2.28 -15.31 12.05
C ARG A 379 1.84 -15.64 10.63
N GLN A 380 0.65 -16.20 10.48
CA GLN A 380 0.09 -16.62 9.19
C GLN A 380 -1.35 -16.12 9.05
N THR A 381 -1.82 -15.94 7.82
CA THR A 381 -3.20 -15.53 7.53
C THR A 381 -3.85 -16.44 6.50
N TRP A 382 -5.01 -17.00 6.81
CA TRP A 382 -5.87 -17.68 5.84
C TRP A 382 -7.02 -16.76 5.43
N LYS A 383 -7.07 -16.43 4.14
CA LYS A 383 -8.17 -15.67 3.53
C LYS A 383 -9.03 -16.62 2.70
N VAL A 384 -10.33 -16.66 2.98
CA VAL A 384 -11.30 -17.53 2.31
C VAL A 384 -12.33 -16.67 1.60
N PHE A 385 -12.59 -16.89 0.31
CA PHE A 385 -13.63 -16.19 -0.44
C PHE A 385 -14.81 -17.13 -0.70
N LEU A 386 -16.02 -16.70 -0.33
CA LEU A 386 -17.28 -17.40 -0.52
C LEU A 386 -17.91 -16.96 -1.83
N ASN A 387 -17.49 -17.54 -2.95
CA ASN A 387 -18.13 -17.21 -4.23
C ASN A 387 -19.57 -17.74 -4.30
N ALA A 388 -20.39 -16.96 -5.01
CA ALA A 388 -21.73 -17.26 -5.53
C ALA A 388 -21.71 -18.58 -6.32
N GLU A 389 -22.88 -19.17 -6.52
CA GLU A 389 -23.02 -20.45 -7.22
C GLU A 389 -22.14 -20.53 -8.47
N PRO A 390 -21.44 -21.66 -8.68
CA PRO A 390 -20.74 -21.89 -9.92
C PRO A 390 -21.78 -21.95 -11.05
N ALA A 391 -21.63 -21.10 -12.06
CA ALA A 391 -22.21 -21.38 -13.36
C ALA A 391 -21.66 -22.75 -13.80
N ASN A 392 -22.55 -23.75 -13.79
CA ASN A 392 -22.37 -25.14 -14.21
C ASN A 392 -21.06 -25.47 -14.95
N ALA A 393 -20.21 -26.26 -14.31
CA ALA A 393 -19.51 -27.34 -14.97
C ALA A 393 -19.21 -28.43 -13.94
N ALA A 394 -19.67 -29.64 -14.20
CA ALA A 394 -19.22 -30.83 -13.49
C ALA A 394 -17.69 -30.91 -13.58
N GLY A 395 -16.99 -30.69 -12.47
CA GLY A 395 -15.53 -30.71 -12.38
C GLY A 395 -15.05 -30.03 -11.09
N ALA A 396 -13.95 -30.52 -10.52
CA ALA A 396 -13.32 -29.91 -9.35
C ALA A 396 -12.87 -28.46 -9.62
N ASP A 397 -12.85 -27.61 -8.58
CA ASP A 397 -12.36 -26.22 -8.64
C ASP A 397 -10.98 -26.13 -9.33
N PRO A 398 -10.84 -25.37 -10.44
CA PRO A 398 -9.60 -25.30 -11.20
C PRO A 398 -8.43 -24.74 -10.39
N ILE A 399 -8.69 -23.91 -9.37
CA ILE A 399 -7.65 -23.41 -8.46
C ILE A 399 -7.12 -24.53 -7.56
N ALA A 400 -8.00 -25.30 -6.95
CA ALA A 400 -7.59 -26.45 -6.12
C ALA A 400 -6.82 -27.50 -6.94
N LYS A 401 -7.18 -27.68 -8.22
CA LYS A 401 -6.45 -28.56 -9.14
C LYS A 401 -5.07 -28.02 -9.49
N LEU A 402 -4.94 -26.71 -9.71
CA LEU A 402 -3.66 -26.06 -9.89
C LEU A 402 -2.77 -26.22 -8.65
N GLU A 403 -3.29 -25.95 -7.45
CA GLU A 403 -2.55 -26.15 -6.20
C GLU A 403 -2.05 -27.60 -6.04
N GLN A 404 -2.92 -28.57 -6.32
CA GLN A 404 -2.56 -29.99 -6.28
C GLN A 404 -1.44 -30.30 -7.28
N ALA A 405 -1.54 -29.81 -8.51
CA ALA A 405 -0.53 -30.04 -9.54
C ALA A 405 0.80 -29.37 -9.19
N LEU A 406 0.78 -28.14 -8.65
CA LEU A 406 2.00 -27.41 -8.25
C LEU A 406 2.68 -27.99 -7.01
N ALA A 407 2.00 -28.88 -6.27
CA ALA A 407 2.61 -29.62 -5.16
C ALA A 407 3.48 -30.79 -5.64
N GLU A 408 3.38 -31.18 -6.91
CA GLU A 408 4.22 -32.23 -7.50
C GLU A 408 5.66 -31.74 -7.70
N ALA A 409 6.62 -32.67 -7.61
CA ALA A 409 8.05 -32.33 -7.63
C ALA A 409 8.57 -31.91 -9.01
N ASP A 410 7.89 -32.29 -10.10
CA ASP A 410 8.34 -32.07 -11.48
C ASP A 410 7.19 -31.51 -12.35
N VAL A 411 6.80 -30.26 -12.09
CA VAL A 411 5.72 -29.61 -12.83
C VAL A 411 6.19 -29.24 -14.23
N ASN A 412 5.48 -29.72 -15.23
CA ASN A 412 5.65 -29.33 -16.62
C ASN A 412 4.48 -28.44 -17.06
N TYR A 413 4.73 -27.13 -17.25
CA TYR A 413 3.69 -26.18 -17.65
C TYR A 413 3.07 -26.49 -19.02
N GLU A 414 3.83 -27.03 -19.96
CA GLU A 414 3.29 -27.40 -21.28
C GLU A 414 2.23 -28.49 -21.13
N LYS A 415 2.53 -29.55 -20.37
CA LYS A 415 1.55 -30.60 -20.06
C LYS A 415 0.38 -30.05 -19.26
N LEU A 416 0.66 -29.25 -18.23
CA LEU A 416 -0.37 -28.70 -17.36
C LEU A 416 -1.34 -27.78 -18.10
N SER A 417 -0.85 -27.03 -19.09
CA SER A 417 -1.67 -26.15 -19.93
C SER A 417 -2.68 -26.91 -20.80
N GLN A 418 -2.42 -28.19 -21.09
CA GLN A 418 -3.30 -29.05 -21.88
C GLN A 418 -4.35 -29.77 -21.03
N GLU A 419 -4.23 -29.73 -19.70
CA GLU A 419 -5.20 -30.34 -18.79
C GLU A 419 -6.55 -29.64 -18.83
N ASN A 420 -7.62 -30.42 -18.72
CA ASN A 420 -9.00 -29.91 -18.81
C ASN A 420 -9.29 -28.80 -17.80
N PHE A 421 -8.73 -28.88 -16.58
CA PHE A 421 -8.96 -27.87 -15.55
C PHE A 421 -8.29 -26.53 -15.88
N SER A 422 -7.17 -26.54 -16.61
CA SER A 422 -6.43 -25.33 -16.99
C SER A 422 -7.14 -24.51 -18.07
N GLN A 423 -8.00 -25.17 -18.84
CA GLN A 423 -8.81 -24.57 -19.91
C GLN A 423 -10.18 -24.07 -19.42
N GLN A 424 -10.51 -24.28 -18.14
CA GLN A 424 -11.78 -23.84 -17.59
C GLN A 424 -11.82 -22.30 -17.47
N PRO A 425 -12.98 -21.67 -17.76
CA PRO A 425 -13.15 -20.24 -17.55
C PRO A 425 -12.92 -19.87 -16.08
N LEU A 426 -12.14 -18.82 -15.85
CA LEU A 426 -11.89 -18.27 -14.53
C LEU A 426 -12.67 -16.97 -14.31
N THR A 427 -13.07 -16.76 -13.07
CA THR A 427 -13.43 -15.42 -12.56
C THR A 427 -12.18 -14.55 -12.39
N LYS A 428 -12.34 -13.23 -12.31
CA LYS A 428 -11.23 -12.29 -12.02
C LYS A 428 -10.46 -12.65 -10.75
N ASP A 429 -11.18 -13.02 -9.68
CA ASP A 429 -10.55 -13.42 -8.41
C ASP A 429 -9.77 -14.74 -8.51
N GLN A 430 -10.23 -15.66 -9.35
CA GLN A 430 -9.51 -16.91 -9.61
C GLN A 430 -8.25 -16.67 -10.44
N VAL A 431 -8.25 -15.69 -11.34
CA VAL A 431 -7.04 -15.27 -12.07
C VAL A 431 -5.98 -14.75 -11.11
N GLU A 432 -6.33 -13.86 -10.19
CA GLU A 432 -5.37 -13.35 -9.19
C GLU A 432 -4.78 -14.47 -8.33
N GLN A 433 -5.61 -15.45 -7.93
CA GLN A 433 -5.16 -16.62 -7.18
C GLN A 433 -4.22 -17.51 -8.01
N ALA A 434 -4.61 -17.85 -9.25
CA ALA A 434 -3.80 -18.67 -10.13
C ALA A 434 -2.46 -17.99 -10.49
N ALA A 435 -2.49 -16.70 -10.80
CA ALA A 435 -1.30 -15.90 -11.08
C ALA A 435 -0.34 -15.88 -9.89
N ALA A 436 -0.85 -15.66 -8.67
CA ALA A 436 -0.04 -15.69 -7.46
C ALA A 436 0.60 -17.07 -7.20
N LEU A 437 -0.17 -18.16 -7.36
CA LEU A 437 0.34 -19.53 -7.20
C LEU A 437 1.43 -19.86 -8.23
N LEU A 438 1.15 -19.58 -9.50
CA LEU A 438 2.10 -19.79 -10.60
C LEU A 438 3.36 -18.97 -10.40
N TRP A 439 3.24 -17.70 -10.01
CA TRP A 439 4.37 -16.83 -9.75
C TRP A 439 5.23 -17.30 -8.58
N GLN A 440 4.61 -17.70 -7.46
CA GLN A 440 5.33 -18.25 -6.32
C GLN A 440 6.08 -19.53 -6.68
N TYR A 441 5.43 -20.44 -7.40
CA TYR A 441 6.06 -21.66 -7.89
C TYR A 441 7.22 -21.34 -8.84
N HIS A 442 7.02 -20.42 -9.79
CA HIS A 442 8.05 -20.00 -10.73
C HIS A 442 9.29 -19.44 -10.01
N LEU A 443 9.12 -18.52 -9.06
CA LEU A 443 10.23 -17.97 -8.28
C LEU A 443 10.96 -19.04 -7.44
N LYS A 444 10.22 -20.01 -6.89
CA LYS A 444 10.82 -21.16 -6.19
C LYS A 444 11.68 -21.98 -7.15
N THR A 445 11.16 -22.35 -8.31
CA THR A 445 11.88 -23.12 -9.32
C THR A 445 13.11 -22.37 -9.83
N LEU A 446 13.02 -21.06 -10.05
CA LEU A 446 14.19 -20.24 -10.40
C LEU A 446 15.26 -20.29 -9.31
N ARG A 447 14.87 -20.18 -8.03
CA ARG A 447 15.81 -20.24 -6.91
C ARG A 447 16.51 -21.59 -6.82
N GLU A 448 15.78 -22.69 -7.06
CA GLU A 448 16.33 -24.04 -7.00
C GLU A 448 17.23 -24.34 -8.21
N THR A 449 16.82 -23.95 -9.42
CA THR A 449 17.49 -24.34 -10.67
C THR A 449 18.59 -23.39 -11.11
N ARG A 450 18.60 -22.13 -10.63
CA ARG A 450 19.54 -21.08 -11.08
C ARG A 450 20.44 -20.52 -9.97
N ALA A 451 20.47 -21.13 -8.79
CA ALA A 451 21.34 -20.71 -7.69
C ALA A 451 22.82 -20.64 -8.08
N ASP A 452 23.29 -21.59 -8.90
CA ASP A 452 24.67 -21.64 -9.34
C ASP A 452 25.03 -20.48 -10.28
N GLU A 453 24.11 -20.01 -11.12
CA GLU A 453 24.32 -18.83 -11.98
C GLU A 453 24.58 -17.58 -11.15
N MET A 454 23.81 -17.41 -10.07
CA MET A 454 23.94 -16.29 -9.14
C MET A 454 25.22 -16.38 -8.31
N LYS A 455 25.55 -17.57 -7.80
CA LYS A 455 26.77 -17.81 -7.04
C LYS A 455 28.03 -17.58 -7.86
N GLN A 456 28.03 -18.02 -9.12
CA GLN A 456 29.15 -17.86 -10.04
C GLN A 456 29.17 -16.48 -10.71
N LYS A 457 28.08 -15.72 -10.57
CA LYS A 457 27.82 -14.47 -11.30
C LYS A 457 28.03 -14.63 -12.81
N SER A 458 27.47 -15.71 -13.36
CA SER A 458 27.67 -16.12 -14.75
C SER A 458 26.45 -16.86 -15.26
N ILE A 459 25.87 -16.41 -16.38
CA ILE A 459 24.75 -17.08 -17.06
C ILE A 459 25.26 -17.65 -18.38
N ARG A 460 25.07 -18.95 -18.60
CA ARG A 460 25.50 -19.63 -19.82
C ARG A 460 24.30 -20.09 -20.64
N LEU A 461 24.23 -19.65 -21.90
CA LEU A 461 23.28 -20.14 -22.90
C LEU A 461 24.07 -20.62 -24.12
N GLY A 462 24.10 -21.94 -24.33
CA GLY A 462 24.92 -22.56 -25.38
C GLY A 462 26.42 -22.28 -25.20
N ASP A 463 27.04 -21.69 -26.23
CA ASP A 463 28.44 -21.27 -26.22
C ASP A 463 28.65 -19.84 -25.66
N LYS A 464 27.56 -19.11 -25.36
CA LYS A 464 27.61 -17.74 -24.84
C LYS A 464 27.58 -17.73 -23.32
N ASN A 465 28.40 -16.86 -22.74
CA ASN A 465 28.51 -16.68 -21.30
C ASN A 465 28.45 -15.19 -20.92
N LEU A 466 27.40 -14.80 -20.21
CA LEU A 466 27.23 -13.47 -19.63
C LEU A 466 27.75 -13.48 -18.19
N LYS A 467 28.96 -12.98 -17.98
CA LYS A 467 29.45 -12.71 -16.62
C LYS A 467 28.84 -11.41 -16.12
N PHE A 468 28.61 -11.28 -14.83
CA PHE A 468 28.10 -10.04 -14.25
C PHE A 468 28.69 -9.77 -12.87
N ASP A 469 28.54 -8.53 -12.42
CA ASP A 469 28.82 -8.15 -11.04
C ASP A 469 27.82 -7.07 -10.64
N TYR A 470 27.50 -6.98 -9.35
CA TYR A 470 26.53 -5.99 -8.87
C TYR A 470 26.83 -5.51 -7.46
N ILE A 471 26.37 -4.29 -7.19
CA ILE A 471 26.40 -3.63 -5.89
C ILE A 471 24.96 -3.26 -5.53
N ILE A 472 24.59 -3.47 -4.27
CA ILE A 472 23.29 -3.05 -3.74
C ILE A 472 23.45 -1.68 -3.08
N TYR A 473 22.66 -0.72 -3.53
CA TYR A 473 22.56 0.61 -2.93
C TYR A 473 21.22 0.79 -2.22
N GLY A 474 21.22 1.52 -1.11
CA GLY A 474 20.02 1.93 -0.38
C GLY A 474 19.20 0.78 0.24
N ASP A 475 18.20 1.19 1.02
CA ASP A 475 17.26 0.27 1.67
C ASP A 475 16.23 -0.26 0.66
N LYS A 476 15.89 -1.55 0.79
CA LYS A 476 14.92 -2.20 -0.10
C LYS A 476 13.51 -1.62 0.09
N PRO A 477 12.86 -1.08 -0.96
CA PRO A 477 11.46 -0.66 -0.90
C PRO A 477 10.49 -1.84 -0.69
N ALA A 478 9.28 -1.54 -0.22
CA ALA A 478 8.25 -2.57 -0.02
C ALA A 478 7.76 -3.24 -1.32
N THR A 479 7.94 -2.59 -2.47
CA THR A 479 7.57 -3.11 -3.80
C THR A 479 8.67 -3.94 -4.46
N GLY A 480 9.86 -4.01 -3.84
CA GLY A 480 11.06 -4.60 -4.43
C GLY A 480 12.10 -3.55 -4.80
N ARG A 481 13.31 -4.02 -5.12
CA ARG A 481 14.45 -3.16 -5.51
C ARG A 481 14.36 -2.70 -6.96
N SER A 482 14.87 -1.52 -7.23
CA SER A 482 15.20 -1.10 -8.60
C SER A 482 16.36 -1.94 -9.17
N LEU A 483 16.44 -2.13 -10.48
CA LEU A 483 17.58 -2.75 -11.16
C LEU A 483 18.15 -1.81 -12.22
N TYR A 484 19.43 -1.49 -12.16
CA TYR A 484 20.16 -0.72 -13.17
C TYR A 484 21.20 -1.61 -13.85
N ILE A 485 20.99 -1.94 -15.12
CA ILE A 485 21.91 -2.74 -15.93
C ILE A 485 22.82 -1.78 -16.71
N SER A 486 24.11 -1.78 -16.38
CA SER A 486 25.10 -0.82 -16.87
C SER A 486 26.08 -1.49 -17.83
N LEU A 487 25.91 -1.23 -19.13
CA LEU A 487 26.64 -1.88 -20.23
C LEU A 487 27.99 -1.22 -20.48
N HIS A 488 29.05 -2.02 -20.49
CA HIS A 488 30.40 -1.51 -20.73
C HIS A 488 30.62 -1.12 -22.19
N GLY A 489 31.50 -0.14 -22.40
CA GLY A 489 32.00 0.24 -23.73
C GLY A 489 33.05 -0.73 -24.28
N GLY A 490 33.67 -0.36 -25.40
CA GLY A 490 34.65 -1.22 -26.09
C GLY A 490 34.08 -1.75 -27.41
N GLY A 491 34.22 -3.06 -27.66
CA GLY A 491 33.76 -3.69 -28.89
C GLY A 491 34.72 -3.55 -30.06
N GLY A 492 34.87 -4.65 -30.81
CA GLY A 492 35.87 -4.76 -31.89
C GLY A 492 37.32 -4.70 -31.38
N ALA A 493 37.51 -4.69 -30.06
CA ALA A 493 38.79 -4.60 -29.38
C ALA A 493 39.17 -5.96 -28.77
N PRO A 494 40.47 -6.21 -28.49
CA PRO A 494 40.90 -7.44 -27.80
C PRO A 494 40.22 -7.59 -26.43
N ALA A 495 39.98 -8.84 -26.00
CA ALA A 495 39.28 -9.17 -24.76
C ALA A 495 39.79 -8.40 -23.53
N ARG A 496 41.11 -8.24 -23.38
CA ARG A 496 41.72 -7.46 -22.28
C ARG A 496 41.20 -6.02 -22.16
N VAL A 497 40.83 -5.40 -23.29
CA VAL A 497 40.29 -4.03 -23.32
C VAL A 497 38.84 -4.04 -22.87
N ASN A 498 38.02 -4.97 -23.38
CA ASN A 498 36.62 -5.11 -22.96
C ASN A 498 36.50 -5.48 -21.48
N ASP A 499 37.37 -6.35 -20.99
CA ASP A 499 37.41 -6.71 -19.57
C ASP A 499 37.77 -5.50 -18.69
N GLN A 500 38.71 -4.65 -19.14
CA GLN A 500 39.02 -3.40 -18.43
C GLN A 500 37.85 -2.41 -18.45
N GLN A 501 37.11 -2.31 -19.56
CA GLN A 501 35.90 -1.46 -19.63
C GLN A 501 34.80 -2.00 -18.71
N TRP A 502 34.64 -3.31 -18.63
CA TRP A 502 33.72 -3.95 -17.69
C TRP A 502 34.07 -3.63 -16.24
N GLU A 503 35.34 -3.73 -15.84
CA GLU A 503 35.77 -3.35 -14.49
C GLU A 503 35.48 -1.88 -14.17
N ASN A 504 35.65 -0.97 -15.12
CA ASN A 504 35.30 0.44 -14.95
C ASN A 504 33.78 0.62 -14.75
N GLN A 505 32.99 -0.09 -15.55
CA GLN A 505 31.52 0.03 -15.55
C GLN A 505 30.90 -0.37 -14.20
N LYS A 506 31.49 -1.33 -13.48
CA LYS A 506 31.01 -1.81 -12.17
C LYS A 506 30.86 -0.73 -11.08
N LYS A 507 31.53 0.42 -11.24
CA LYS A 507 31.51 1.52 -10.25
C LYS A 507 31.25 2.88 -10.88
N LEU A 508 30.85 2.93 -12.15
CA LEU A 508 30.74 4.18 -12.89
C LEU A 508 29.62 5.08 -12.37
N TYR A 509 28.49 4.48 -11.98
CA TYR A 509 27.33 5.21 -11.43
C TYR A 509 26.89 4.64 -10.09
N GLN A 510 26.19 5.50 -9.33
CA GLN A 510 25.67 5.17 -8.02
C GLN A 510 24.21 5.64 -7.90
N PRO A 511 23.22 4.75 -8.11
CA PRO A 511 21.83 5.08 -7.84
C PRO A 511 21.59 5.26 -6.34
N LYS A 512 20.52 5.98 -5.98
CA LYS A 512 20.10 6.18 -4.58
C LYS A 512 19.66 4.87 -3.93
N GLU A 513 19.01 4.00 -4.69
CA GLU A 513 18.49 2.70 -4.28
C GLU A 513 18.55 1.74 -5.47
N GLY A 514 18.83 0.46 -5.23
CA GLY A 514 18.65 -0.63 -6.17
C GLY A 514 19.86 -1.53 -6.33
N VAL A 515 19.70 -2.57 -7.15
CA VAL A 515 20.77 -3.40 -7.66
C VAL A 515 21.42 -2.67 -8.85
N TYR A 516 22.64 -2.18 -8.68
CA TYR A 516 23.46 -1.66 -9.78
C TYR A 516 24.34 -2.78 -10.31
N LEU A 517 24.03 -3.27 -11.51
CA LEU A 517 24.66 -4.43 -12.13
C LEU A 517 25.43 -4.02 -13.38
N ALA A 518 26.66 -4.50 -13.54
CA ALA A 518 27.43 -4.39 -14.78
C ALA A 518 27.68 -5.78 -15.38
N PRO A 519 27.13 -6.13 -16.55
CA PRO A 519 27.45 -7.36 -17.24
C PRO A 519 28.68 -7.20 -18.14
N ARG A 520 29.41 -8.28 -18.37
CA ARG A 520 30.44 -8.43 -19.42
C ARG A 520 29.77 -9.08 -20.63
N ALA A 521 29.75 -8.39 -21.78
CA ALA A 521 29.13 -8.97 -22.96
C ALA A 521 29.76 -10.31 -23.34
N PRO A 522 29.02 -11.29 -23.87
CA PRO A 522 29.58 -12.61 -24.16
C PRO A 522 30.64 -12.63 -25.27
N THR A 523 30.68 -11.59 -26.10
CA THR A 523 31.60 -11.48 -27.24
C THR A 523 32.37 -10.16 -27.22
N ASP A 524 33.44 -10.10 -28.02
CA ASP A 524 34.31 -8.94 -28.16
C ASP A 524 34.13 -8.22 -29.53
N THR A 525 33.09 -8.57 -30.28
CA THR A 525 32.82 -8.00 -31.60
C THR A 525 32.39 -6.53 -31.48
N TRP A 526 32.43 -5.80 -32.60
CA TRP A 526 31.98 -4.40 -32.62
C TRP A 526 30.51 -4.29 -32.20
N ASN A 527 29.72 -5.35 -32.43
CA ASN A 527 28.31 -5.44 -32.10
C ASN A 527 27.96 -6.26 -30.85
N LEU A 528 28.84 -6.26 -29.84
CA LEU A 528 28.74 -7.13 -28.67
C LEU A 528 27.38 -7.11 -27.94
N TRP A 529 26.67 -5.98 -27.93
CA TRP A 529 25.41 -5.78 -27.20
C TRP A 529 24.14 -5.88 -28.05
N HIS A 530 24.27 -6.05 -29.37
CA HIS A 530 23.12 -6.04 -30.30
C HIS A 530 22.86 -7.40 -30.93
N GLN A 531 23.76 -8.37 -30.74
CA GLN A 531 23.57 -9.73 -31.22
C GLN A 531 22.36 -10.43 -30.56
N SER A 532 21.73 -11.34 -31.31
CA SER A 532 20.50 -12.02 -30.92
C SER A 532 20.56 -12.82 -29.61
N HIS A 533 21.74 -13.21 -29.15
CA HIS A 533 21.90 -13.93 -27.90
C HIS A 533 21.80 -13.03 -26.65
N ILE A 534 21.86 -11.71 -26.81
CA ILE A 534 21.77 -10.76 -25.69
C ILE A 534 20.39 -10.76 -25.06
N ASP A 535 19.34 -10.73 -25.89
CA ASP A 535 17.95 -10.65 -25.46
C ASP A 535 17.57 -11.80 -24.48
N PRO A 536 17.77 -13.11 -24.80
CA PRO A 536 17.47 -14.19 -23.86
C PRO A 536 18.41 -14.25 -22.65
N LEU A 537 19.65 -13.73 -22.76
CA LEU A 537 20.54 -13.61 -21.60
C LEU A 537 20.05 -12.53 -20.63
N PHE A 538 19.47 -11.45 -21.14
CA PHE A 538 18.89 -10.37 -20.32
C PHE A 538 17.57 -10.80 -19.70
N ASP A 539 16.69 -11.47 -20.45
CA ASP A 539 15.48 -12.06 -19.86
C ASP A 539 15.85 -13.00 -18.69
N ARG A 540 16.84 -13.88 -18.88
CA ARG A 540 17.33 -14.79 -17.82
C ARG A 540 17.96 -14.04 -16.63
N LEU A 541 18.72 -12.98 -16.90
CA LEU A 541 19.34 -12.16 -15.85
C LEU A 541 18.30 -11.43 -15.00
N ILE A 542 17.30 -10.83 -15.64
CA ILE A 542 16.21 -10.11 -14.96
C ILE A 542 15.41 -11.08 -14.10
N GLU A 543 15.01 -12.25 -14.64
CA GLU A 543 14.33 -13.29 -13.88
C GLU A 543 15.13 -13.73 -12.64
N ASN A 544 16.44 -13.89 -12.79
CA ASN A 544 17.31 -14.24 -11.66
C ASN A 544 17.30 -13.13 -10.60
N LEU A 545 17.42 -11.86 -10.98
CA LEU A 545 17.43 -10.79 -9.98
C LEU A 545 16.06 -10.55 -9.32
N VAL A 546 14.96 -10.80 -10.03
CA VAL A 546 13.62 -10.82 -9.44
C VAL A 546 13.54 -11.95 -8.39
N ALA A 547 14.05 -13.14 -8.69
CA ALA A 547 13.99 -14.27 -7.77
C ALA A 547 14.93 -14.14 -6.55
N PHE A 548 16.17 -13.67 -6.76
CA PHE A 548 17.22 -13.71 -5.73
C PHE A 548 17.42 -12.40 -4.98
N GLU A 549 17.17 -11.25 -5.64
CA GLU A 549 17.39 -9.92 -5.05
C GLU A 549 16.10 -9.12 -4.83
N ASP A 550 14.94 -9.75 -5.09
CA ASP A 550 13.62 -9.14 -4.93
C ASP A 550 13.51 -7.85 -5.76
N VAL A 551 14.04 -7.89 -6.98
CA VAL A 551 13.90 -6.80 -7.96
C VAL A 551 12.44 -6.68 -8.38
N ASP A 552 11.94 -5.45 -8.40
CA ASP A 552 10.64 -5.11 -8.97
C ASP A 552 10.75 -5.15 -10.51
N PRO A 553 10.03 -6.05 -11.21
CA PRO A 553 10.10 -6.17 -12.67
C PRO A 553 9.57 -4.93 -13.40
N ASN A 554 8.92 -4.00 -12.69
CA ASN A 554 8.48 -2.73 -13.24
C ASN A 554 9.48 -1.59 -13.01
N ARG A 555 10.62 -1.85 -12.36
CA ARG A 555 11.67 -0.86 -12.07
C ARG A 555 13.04 -1.34 -12.53
N VAL A 556 13.08 -1.81 -13.78
CA VAL A 556 14.30 -2.26 -14.46
C VAL A 556 14.73 -1.19 -15.47
N TYR A 557 15.98 -0.78 -15.38
CA TYR A 557 16.59 0.27 -16.18
C TYR A 557 17.83 -0.26 -16.89
N VAL A 558 18.06 0.17 -18.13
CA VAL A 558 19.26 -0.20 -18.89
C VAL A 558 20.02 1.04 -19.33
N MET A 559 21.33 1.05 -19.10
CA MET A 559 22.18 2.19 -19.42
C MET A 559 23.53 1.73 -19.94
N GLY A 560 24.24 2.55 -20.69
CA GLY A 560 25.48 2.09 -21.31
C GLY A 560 26.31 3.20 -21.92
N TYR A 561 27.63 3.03 -21.86
CA TYR A 561 28.58 4.02 -22.34
C TYR A 561 29.34 3.52 -23.58
N SER A 562 29.55 4.39 -24.58
CA SER A 562 30.27 4.05 -25.82
C SER A 562 29.59 2.90 -26.55
N ALA A 563 30.27 1.77 -26.84
CA ALA A 563 29.61 0.59 -27.40
C ALA A 563 28.49 0.01 -26.53
N GLY A 564 28.51 0.24 -25.21
CA GLY A 564 27.36 -0.02 -24.33
C GLY A 564 26.18 0.89 -24.66
N GLY A 565 26.45 2.14 -25.05
CA GLY A 565 25.47 3.07 -25.58
C GLY A 565 24.94 2.64 -26.96
N ASP A 566 25.79 2.11 -27.85
CA ASP A 566 25.34 1.48 -29.11
C ASP A 566 24.35 0.35 -28.81
N GLY A 567 24.66 -0.47 -27.78
CA GLY A 567 23.75 -1.49 -27.25
C GLY A 567 22.41 -0.93 -26.80
N VAL A 568 22.41 0.11 -25.96
CA VAL A 568 21.19 0.74 -25.44
C VAL A 568 20.29 1.29 -26.55
N TYR A 569 20.86 1.88 -27.61
CA TYR A 569 20.08 2.31 -28.77
C TYR A 569 19.31 1.16 -29.43
N GLN A 570 19.87 -0.04 -29.41
CA GLN A 570 19.31 -1.23 -30.09
C GLN A 570 18.29 -1.93 -29.18
N ILE A 571 18.69 -2.27 -27.95
CA ILE A 571 17.83 -3.02 -27.03
C ILE A 571 16.76 -2.15 -26.36
N GLY A 572 16.98 -0.85 -26.22
CA GLY A 572 16.01 0.10 -25.66
C GLY A 572 14.64 0.00 -26.34
N PRO A 573 14.55 0.25 -27.66
CA PRO A 573 13.30 0.14 -28.40
C PRO A 573 12.80 -1.30 -28.57
N ARG A 574 13.67 -2.26 -28.92
CA ARG A 574 13.21 -3.62 -29.29
C ARG A 574 12.82 -4.48 -28.09
N MET A 575 13.32 -4.16 -26.90
CA MET A 575 13.01 -4.82 -25.63
C MET A 575 12.28 -3.86 -24.65
N ALA A 576 11.65 -2.79 -25.14
CA ALA A 576 11.02 -1.75 -24.30
C ALA A 576 10.03 -2.32 -23.27
N ASP A 577 9.42 -3.47 -23.53
CA ASP A 577 8.52 -4.14 -22.61
C ASP A 577 9.21 -4.81 -21.41
N ARG A 578 10.55 -4.70 -21.27
CA ARG A 578 11.33 -5.05 -20.07
C ARG A 578 11.75 -3.84 -19.25
N TRP A 579 11.73 -2.64 -19.83
CA TRP A 579 12.36 -1.45 -19.24
C TRP A 579 11.29 -0.51 -18.69
N ALA A 580 11.64 0.18 -17.59
CA ALA A 580 10.95 1.39 -17.18
C ALA A 580 11.56 2.62 -17.88
N ALA A 581 12.89 2.64 -18.00
CA ALA A 581 13.62 3.63 -18.77
C ALA A 581 14.98 3.11 -19.25
N ALA A 582 15.57 3.77 -20.23
CA ALA A 582 16.89 3.47 -20.76
C ALA A 582 17.75 4.74 -20.92
N ALA A 583 19.07 4.64 -20.78
CA ALA A 583 20.00 5.76 -20.92
C ALA A 583 21.21 5.42 -21.82
N MET A 584 21.29 6.10 -22.95
CA MET A 584 22.40 5.98 -23.89
C MET A 584 23.43 7.09 -23.63
N MET A 585 24.70 6.71 -23.44
CA MET A 585 25.82 7.64 -23.29
C MET A 585 26.88 7.39 -24.36
N ALA A 586 27.22 8.43 -25.13
CA ALA A 586 28.32 8.43 -26.10
C ALA A 586 28.33 7.27 -27.13
N GLY A 587 27.16 6.69 -27.42
CA GLY A 587 26.97 5.63 -28.41
C GLY A 587 26.49 6.13 -29.77
N HIS A 588 26.38 5.20 -30.71
CA HIS A 588 25.90 5.40 -32.07
C HIS A 588 24.72 4.44 -32.34
N PRO A 589 23.59 4.93 -32.87
CA PRO A 589 22.38 4.13 -33.03
C PRO A 589 22.45 3.08 -34.14
N ASN A 590 23.37 3.25 -35.10
CA ASN A 590 23.44 2.45 -36.32
C ASN A 590 22.09 2.51 -37.06
N ASP A 591 21.45 1.39 -37.31
CA ASP A 591 20.13 1.28 -37.95
C ASP A 591 18.94 1.29 -36.97
N ALA A 592 19.19 1.50 -35.66
CA ALA A 592 18.13 1.55 -34.65
C ALA A 592 17.10 2.65 -34.95
N SER A 593 15.88 2.41 -34.49
CA SER A 593 14.75 3.33 -34.62
C SER A 593 14.14 3.66 -33.26
N PRO A 594 13.78 4.93 -32.98
CA PRO A 594 13.17 5.31 -31.71
C PRO A 594 11.71 4.89 -31.58
N LEU A 595 11.06 4.34 -32.63
CA LEU A 595 9.61 4.09 -32.61
C LEU A 595 9.18 3.14 -31.46
N GLY A 596 10.00 2.15 -31.11
CA GLY A 596 9.72 1.25 -29.99
C GLY A 596 9.80 1.88 -28.60
N LEU A 597 10.34 3.11 -28.47
CA LEU A 597 10.56 3.77 -27.18
C LEU A 597 9.31 4.41 -26.59
N ARG A 598 8.15 4.35 -27.26
CA ARG A 598 6.95 5.09 -26.89
C ARG A 598 6.63 5.04 -25.39
N ASN A 599 6.73 3.84 -24.79
CA ASN A 599 6.20 3.54 -23.45
C ASN A 599 7.27 3.53 -22.34
N ILE A 600 8.49 3.99 -22.61
CA ILE A 600 9.57 4.06 -21.62
C ILE A 600 10.23 5.44 -21.62
N GLY A 601 10.89 5.80 -20.52
CA GLY A 601 11.80 6.95 -20.52
C GLY A 601 13.05 6.65 -21.34
N PHE A 602 13.51 7.58 -22.19
CA PHE A 602 14.78 7.46 -22.91
C PHE A 602 15.70 8.66 -22.71
N ALA A 603 16.85 8.44 -22.05
CA ALA A 603 17.90 9.43 -21.93
C ALA A 603 18.97 9.25 -23.01
N LEU A 604 19.47 10.36 -23.54
CA LEU A 604 20.48 10.44 -24.58
C LEU A 604 21.50 11.51 -24.17
N HIS A 605 22.74 11.09 -23.95
CA HIS A 605 23.84 11.98 -23.58
C HIS A 605 24.99 11.84 -24.56
N MET A 606 25.42 12.97 -25.13
CA MET A 606 26.51 13.00 -26.11
C MET A 606 27.40 14.22 -25.93
N GLY A 607 28.72 14.04 -26.02
CA GLY A 607 29.66 15.16 -26.05
C GLY A 607 29.56 15.93 -27.35
N ALA A 608 29.50 17.27 -27.30
CA ALA A 608 29.42 18.11 -28.49
C ALA A 608 30.58 17.91 -29.47
N ASN A 609 31.75 17.51 -28.95
CA ASN A 609 32.99 17.26 -29.68
C ASN A 609 33.26 15.77 -29.97
N ASP A 610 32.33 14.85 -29.64
CA ASP A 610 32.47 13.42 -29.99
C ASP A 610 32.11 13.19 -31.47
N GLY A 611 33.01 13.60 -32.36
CA GLY A 611 32.81 13.54 -33.82
C GLY A 611 33.09 12.17 -34.45
N ALA A 612 33.58 11.19 -33.69
CA ALA A 612 33.86 9.86 -34.23
C ALA A 612 32.57 9.24 -34.76
N TYR A 613 32.60 8.69 -35.99
CA TYR A 613 31.43 8.15 -36.68
C TYR A 613 30.23 9.11 -36.76
N LYS A 614 30.48 10.43 -36.67
CA LYS A 614 29.43 11.47 -36.61
C LYS A 614 28.45 11.31 -35.43
N ARG A 615 28.87 10.67 -34.33
CA ARG A 615 28.03 10.44 -33.14
C ARG A 615 27.33 11.70 -32.65
N ASN A 616 28.05 12.82 -32.54
CA ASN A 616 27.47 14.10 -32.13
C ASN A 616 26.41 14.66 -33.11
N GLU A 617 26.58 14.49 -34.41
CA GLU A 617 25.59 14.90 -35.42
C GLU A 617 24.34 14.01 -35.32
N VAL A 618 24.53 12.69 -35.26
CA VAL A 618 23.44 11.71 -35.17
C VAL A 618 22.68 11.85 -33.85
N ALA A 619 23.35 12.13 -32.74
CA ALA A 619 22.72 12.41 -31.45
C ALA A 619 21.82 13.65 -31.49
N ARG A 620 22.22 14.71 -32.23
CA ARG A 620 21.36 15.89 -32.46
C ARG A 620 20.14 15.54 -33.30
N GLN A 621 20.29 14.69 -34.31
CA GLN A 621 19.16 14.20 -35.12
C GLN A 621 18.19 13.37 -34.28
N TRP A 622 18.70 12.46 -33.44
CA TRP A 622 17.87 11.67 -32.53
C TRP A 622 17.16 12.55 -31.49
N LYS A 623 17.84 13.56 -30.95
CA LYS A 623 17.22 14.56 -30.07
C LYS A 623 16.03 15.26 -30.76
N ALA A 624 16.19 15.69 -32.01
CA ALA A 624 15.11 16.31 -32.77
C ALA A 624 13.97 15.31 -33.04
N ARG A 625 14.29 14.08 -33.46
CA ARG A 625 13.31 13.04 -33.77
C ARG A 625 12.48 12.62 -32.53
N LEU A 626 13.11 12.50 -31.37
CA LEU A 626 12.40 12.21 -30.12
C LEU A 626 11.45 13.35 -29.73
N ALA A 627 11.87 14.61 -29.92
CA ALA A 627 11.02 15.77 -29.69
C ALA A 627 9.83 15.82 -30.66
N GLU A 628 10.03 15.50 -31.94
CA GLU A 628 8.96 15.39 -32.94
C GLU A 628 7.97 14.28 -32.60
N LEU A 629 8.46 13.09 -32.21
CA LEU A 629 7.63 11.97 -31.80
C LEU A 629 6.79 12.30 -30.56
N GLN A 630 7.40 12.91 -29.53
CA GLN A 630 6.67 13.33 -28.33
C GLN A 630 5.70 14.48 -28.63
N ALA A 631 6.01 15.39 -29.55
CA ALA A 631 5.06 16.44 -29.95
C ALA A 631 3.82 15.86 -30.65
N ALA A 632 4.00 14.79 -31.44
CA ALA A 632 2.90 14.07 -32.09
C ALA A 632 2.11 13.15 -31.14
N ASP A 633 2.75 12.69 -30.05
CA ASP A 633 2.19 11.81 -29.04
C ASP A 633 2.64 12.27 -27.64
N PRO A 634 1.94 13.27 -27.04
CA PRO A 634 2.37 13.91 -25.79
C PRO A 634 2.51 12.98 -24.58
N GLU A 635 1.81 11.85 -24.59
CA GLU A 635 1.87 10.83 -23.54
C GLU A 635 3.02 9.83 -23.75
N GLY A 636 3.59 9.77 -24.96
CA GLY A 636 4.67 8.87 -25.35
C GLY A 636 6.04 9.55 -25.46
N TYR A 637 7.08 8.73 -25.66
CA TYR A 637 8.45 9.16 -25.99
C TYR A 637 9.06 10.19 -25.02
N GLN A 638 8.75 10.07 -23.73
CA GLN A 638 9.36 10.92 -22.71
C GLN A 638 10.88 10.75 -22.73
N HIS A 639 11.60 11.85 -22.90
CA HIS A 639 13.04 11.80 -23.13
C HIS A 639 13.84 12.91 -22.44
N GLN A 640 15.09 12.60 -22.13
CA GLN A 640 16.12 13.56 -21.70
C GLN A 640 17.27 13.51 -22.71
N ALA A 641 17.35 14.48 -23.63
CA ALA A 641 18.38 14.51 -24.66
C ALA A 641 19.34 15.69 -24.50
N VAL A 642 20.57 15.42 -24.06
CA VAL A 642 21.58 16.41 -23.69
C VAL A 642 22.83 16.29 -24.56
N ILE A 643 23.20 17.41 -25.19
CA ILE A 643 24.49 17.57 -25.88
C ILE A 643 25.39 18.38 -24.95
N HIS A 644 26.49 17.78 -24.49
CA HIS A 644 27.39 18.38 -23.51
C HIS A 644 28.46 19.22 -24.21
N GLU A 645 28.29 20.54 -24.16
CA GLU A 645 29.21 21.49 -24.78
C GLU A 645 30.65 21.37 -24.24
N GLY A 646 31.62 21.45 -25.16
CA GLY A 646 33.04 21.30 -24.84
C GLY A 646 33.49 19.89 -24.45
N LYS A 647 32.59 18.90 -24.35
CA LYS A 647 32.94 17.50 -24.04
C LYS A 647 33.16 16.67 -25.30
N GLY A 648 34.16 15.79 -25.26
CA GLY A 648 34.40 14.75 -26.26
C GLY A 648 33.71 13.44 -25.89
N HIS A 649 34.30 12.30 -26.30
CA HIS A 649 33.75 10.97 -26.01
C HIS A 649 33.54 10.69 -24.52
N TRP A 650 34.43 11.21 -23.66
CA TRP A 650 34.24 11.21 -22.22
C TRP A 650 33.61 12.52 -21.75
N MET A 651 32.42 12.45 -21.13
CA MET A 651 31.65 13.61 -20.69
C MET A 651 31.96 14.02 -19.23
N GLY A 652 32.79 13.26 -18.51
CA GLY A 652 33.20 13.58 -17.15
C GLY A 652 32.07 13.42 -16.13
N LEU A 653 31.26 12.35 -16.28
CA LEU A 653 30.10 12.02 -15.45
C LEU A 653 28.97 13.06 -15.44
N GLN A 654 28.99 14.03 -16.36
CA GLN A 654 27.87 14.97 -16.50
C GLN A 654 26.58 14.27 -16.96
N ASP A 655 26.72 13.13 -17.61
CA ASP A 655 25.66 12.22 -18.04
C ASP A 655 25.02 11.42 -16.88
N ALA A 656 25.65 11.41 -15.68
CA ALA A 656 25.12 10.71 -14.51
C ALA A 656 23.77 11.26 -14.02
N ILE A 657 23.36 12.46 -14.48
CA ILE A 657 22.03 13.02 -14.23
C ILE A 657 20.90 12.15 -14.80
N ALA A 658 21.20 11.27 -15.77
CA ALA A 658 20.25 10.31 -16.30
C ALA A 658 19.79 9.29 -15.23
N VAL A 659 20.62 8.98 -14.24
CA VAL A 659 20.31 7.94 -13.23
C VAL A 659 19.12 8.32 -12.35
N PRO A 660 19.12 9.48 -11.65
CA PRO A 660 17.94 9.90 -10.89
C PRO A 660 16.73 10.18 -11.79
N TRP A 661 16.94 10.65 -13.03
CA TRP A 661 15.85 10.86 -13.98
C TRP A 661 15.15 9.56 -14.40
N MET A 662 15.91 8.52 -14.75
CA MET A 662 15.36 7.19 -15.06
C MET A 662 14.58 6.62 -13.87
N ALA A 663 15.03 6.86 -12.64
CA ALA A 663 14.40 6.33 -11.42
C ALA A 663 12.98 6.86 -11.18
N GLU A 664 12.55 7.91 -11.87
CA GLU A 664 11.18 8.46 -11.82
C GLU A 664 10.19 7.59 -12.61
N PHE A 665 10.67 6.72 -13.49
CA PHE A 665 9.84 5.90 -14.35
C PHE A 665 9.53 4.55 -13.70
N THR A 666 8.29 4.09 -13.92
CA THR A 666 7.83 2.73 -13.64
C THR A 666 7.24 2.15 -14.92
N ARG A 667 7.64 0.93 -15.28
CA ARG A 667 7.14 0.24 -16.47
C ARG A 667 5.65 -0.01 -16.33
N ASN A 668 4.88 0.35 -17.37
CA ASN A 668 3.52 -0.13 -17.54
C ASN A 668 3.54 -1.43 -18.38
N PRO A 669 3.20 -2.60 -17.83
CA PRO A 669 3.17 -3.85 -18.58
C PRO A 669 1.98 -3.96 -19.56
N HIS A 670 0.94 -3.15 -19.38
CA HIS A 670 -0.29 -3.15 -20.15
C HIS A 670 -0.60 -1.77 -20.72
N PRO A 671 0.29 -1.17 -21.55
CA PRO A 671 0.05 0.16 -22.10
C PRO A 671 -1.11 0.13 -23.10
N HIS A 672 -1.99 1.13 -23.07
CA HIS A 672 -3.10 1.22 -24.02
C HIS A 672 -2.66 1.47 -25.46
N GLN A 673 -1.44 1.97 -25.69
CA GLN A 673 -0.94 2.21 -27.04
C GLN A 673 0.49 1.66 -27.21
N ILE A 674 0.71 0.95 -28.31
CA ILE A 674 1.97 0.29 -28.65
C ILE A 674 2.39 0.68 -30.05
N VAL A 675 3.69 0.93 -30.22
CA VAL A 675 4.35 1.00 -31.52
C VAL A 675 5.44 -0.05 -31.52
N TRP A 676 5.20 -1.15 -32.23
CA TRP A 676 6.13 -2.27 -32.31
C TRP A 676 6.79 -2.27 -33.68
N GLN A 677 8.07 -1.89 -33.71
CA GLN A 677 8.91 -2.05 -34.89
C GLN A 677 9.89 -3.20 -34.67
N GLN A 678 9.92 -4.15 -35.59
CA GLN A 678 10.85 -5.27 -35.58
C GLN A 678 12.26 -4.80 -35.98
N ASP A 679 13.23 -5.12 -35.13
CA ASP A 679 14.65 -4.89 -35.38
C ASP A 679 15.26 -6.02 -36.23
N ASP A 680 16.57 -5.96 -36.50
CA ASP A 680 17.32 -7.05 -37.12
C ASP A 680 17.36 -8.33 -36.25
N VAL A 681 17.35 -8.16 -34.93
CA VAL A 681 16.98 -9.18 -33.95
C VAL A 681 15.48 -9.09 -33.72
N THR A 682 14.74 -9.93 -34.44
CA THR A 682 13.28 -9.97 -34.36
C THR A 682 12.80 -10.62 -33.06
N GLN A 683 11.69 -10.12 -32.52
CA GLN A 683 11.05 -10.64 -31.32
C GLN A 683 9.66 -11.20 -31.66
N PRO A 684 9.24 -12.35 -31.07
CA PRO A 684 7.91 -12.91 -31.32
C PRO A 684 6.81 -12.29 -30.44
N ARG A 685 7.19 -11.52 -29.41
CA ARG A 685 6.23 -10.91 -28.46
C ARG A 685 6.76 -9.56 -27.96
N PHE A 686 5.86 -8.60 -27.82
CA PHE A 686 6.13 -7.25 -27.31
C PHE A 686 4.89 -6.73 -26.56
N TYR A 687 5.01 -6.50 -25.25
CA TYR A 687 3.88 -6.24 -24.35
C TYR A 687 2.78 -7.32 -24.50
N TRP A 688 1.56 -6.91 -24.84
CA TRP A 688 0.39 -7.76 -25.05
C TRP A 688 0.19 -8.19 -26.52
N LEU A 689 1.16 -7.93 -27.40
CA LEU A 689 1.15 -8.37 -28.80
C LEU A 689 2.10 -9.55 -28.98
N ALA A 690 1.66 -10.56 -29.74
CA ALA A 690 2.50 -11.68 -30.15
C ALA A 690 2.24 -12.07 -31.61
N VAL A 691 3.29 -12.49 -32.30
CA VAL A 691 3.26 -13.13 -33.61
C VAL A 691 3.77 -14.57 -33.47
N GLU A 692 3.49 -15.42 -34.46
CA GLU A 692 4.03 -16.78 -34.46
C GLU A 692 5.58 -16.74 -34.45
N PRO A 693 6.26 -17.49 -33.57
CA PRO A 693 7.72 -17.55 -33.58
C PRO A 693 8.29 -17.86 -34.97
N GLY A 694 9.22 -17.03 -35.44
CA GLY A 694 9.84 -17.16 -36.77
C GLY A 694 9.07 -16.46 -37.92
N SER A 695 7.88 -15.92 -37.68
CA SER A 695 7.10 -15.14 -38.67
C SER A 695 7.43 -13.63 -38.66
N ALA A 696 8.05 -13.14 -37.58
CA ALA A 696 8.47 -11.75 -37.44
C ALA A 696 9.50 -11.37 -38.52
N LYS A 697 9.32 -10.21 -39.16
CA LYS A 697 10.19 -9.72 -40.23
C LYS A 697 10.88 -8.43 -39.82
N LYS A 698 12.19 -8.31 -40.07
CA LYS A 698 12.95 -7.05 -39.84
C LYS A 698 12.22 -5.88 -40.52
N GLY A 699 12.06 -4.79 -39.79
CA GLY A 699 11.45 -3.55 -40.29
C GLY A 699 9.93 -3.50 -40.24
N ALA A 700 9.24 -4.63 -39.98
CA ALA A 700 7.78 -4.66 -39.86
C ALA A 700 7.30 -3.74 -38.74
N ILE A 701 6.22 -2.99 -39.00
CA ILE A 701 5.63 -2.07 -38.01
C ILE A 701 4.19 -2.48 -37.71
N LEU A 702 3.88 -2.62 -36.42
CA LEU A 702 2.53 -2.81 -35.90
C LEU A 702 2.23 -1.72 -34.88
N ARG A 703 1.10 -1.03 -35.06
CA ARG A 703 0.55 -0.09 -34.10
C ARG A 703 -0.70 -0.68 -33.48
N ALA A 704 -0.83 -0.58 -32.17
CA ALA A 704 -2.00 -1.04 -31.45
C ALA A 704 -2.50 0.02 -30.48
N GLN A 705 -3.81 0.15 -30.33
CA GLN A 705 -4.47 1.11 -29.45
C GLN A 705 -5.70 0.48 -28.79
N VAL A 706 -5.94 0.79 -27.53
CA VAL A 706 -7.12 0.34 -26.77
C VAL A 706 -7.91 1.55 -26.31
N GLU A 707 -9.21 1.56 -26.66
CA GLU A 707 -10.17 2.59 -26.24
C GLU A 707 -11.46 1.91 -25.76
N GLY A 708 -11.69 1.94 -24.44
CA GLY A 708 -12.80 1.22 -23.83
C GLY A 708 -12.70 -0.29 -24.09
N GLN A 709 -13.68 -0.85 -24.78
CA GLN A 709 -13.73 -2.28 -25.15
C GLN A 709 -13.25 -2.58 -26.57
N VAL A 710 -12.62 -1.60 -27.23
CA VAL A 710 -12.17 -1.71 -28.62
C VAL A 710 -10.64 -1.75 -28.67
N ILE A 711 -10.09 -2.71 -29.41
CA ILE A 711 -8.67 -2.81 -29.73
C ILE A 711 -8.48 -2.57 -31.22
N ASP A 712 -7.76 -1.51 -31.58
CA ASP A 712 -7.39 -1.16 -32.94
C ASP A 712 -5.97 -1.61 -33.25
N LEU A 713 -5.82 -2.35 -34.35
CA LEU A 713 -4.56 -2.86 -34.87
C LEU A 713 -4.34 -2.28 -36.26
N ASN A 714 -3.15 -1.74 -36.52
CA ASN A 714 -2.77 -1.19 -37.81
C ASN A 714 -1.38 -1.68 -38.22
N SER A 715 -1.30 -2.40 -39.34
CA SER A 715 -0.06 -2.90 -39.95
C SER A 715 -0.29 -3.32 -41.39
N ASP A 716 0.68 -3.04 -42.26
CA ASP A 716 0.75 -3.58 -43.62
C ASP A 716 1.69 -4.81 -43.70
N ASP A 717 2.48 -5.07 -42.66
CA ASP A 717 3.57 -6.05 -42.66
C ASP A 717 3.22 -7.35 -41.92
N VAL A 718 2.22 -7.28 -41.03
CA VAL A 718 1.83 -8.36 -40.12
C VAL A 718 0.39 -8.78 -40.43
N SER A 719 0.18 -10.06 -40.71
CA SER A 719 -1.14 -10.61 -41.03
C SER A 719 -1.78 -11.38 -39.89
N ASP A 720 -1.00 -11.95 -38.96
CA ASP A 720 -1.50 -12.86 -37.95
C ASP A 720 -0.97 -12.48 -36.58
N LEU A 721 -1.88 -12.31 -35.62
CA LEU A 721 -1.56 -11.86 -34.28
C LEU A 721 -2.26 -12.70 -33.22
N ARG A 722 -1.59 -12.84 -32.09
CA ARG A 722 -2.19 -13.24 -30.83
C ARG A 722 -2.11 -12.07 -29.86
N LEU A 723 -3.26 -11.63 -29.37
CA LEU A 723 -3.39 -10.64 -28.32
C LEU A 723 -3.40 -11.35 -26.97
N LEU A 724 -2.59 -10.87 -26.03
CA LEU A 724 -2.43 -11.42 -24.68
C LEU A 724 -3.06 -10.45 -23.68
N LEU A 725 -4.31 -10.70 -23.30
CA LEU A 725 -5.17 -9.74 -22.61
C LEU A 725 -5.12 -9.88 -21.09
N HIS A 726 -5.27 -8.75 -20.41
CA HIS A 726 -5.31 -8.64 -18.95
C HIS A 726 -6.44 -7.69 -18.53
N ASP A 727 -7.03 -7.93 -17.36
CA ASP A 727 -8.12 -7.11 -16.78
C ASP A 727 -7.75 -5.66 -16.43
N GLU A 728 -6.47 -5.31 -16.53
CA GLU A 728 -5.97 -3.93 -16.39
C GLU A 728 -5.93 -3.20 -17.74
N LEU A 729 -5.90 -3.96 -18.85
CA LEU A 729 -5.90 -3.42 -20.21
C LEU A 729 -7.34 -3.21 -20.71
N ILE A 730 -8.22 -4.18 -20.45
CA ILE A 730 -9.59 -4.24 -20.98
C ILE A 730 -10.47 -5.09 -20.06
N ASP A 731 -11.77 -4.76 -19.94
CA ASP A 731 -12.69 -5.53 -19.10
C ASP A 731 -13.09 -6.84 -19.80
N LEU A 732 -12.57 -7.97 -19.32
CA LEU A 732 -12.82 -9.30 -19.89
C LEU A 732 -14.19 -9.89 -19.51
N ASP A 733 -14.94 -9.23 -18.61
CA ASP A 733 -16.35 -9.57 -18.34
C ASP A 733 -17.31 -8.98 -19.37
N GLN A 734 -16.83 -8.05 -20.21
CA GLN A 734 -17.58 -7.47 -21.31
C GLN A 734 -17.10 -8.00 -22.67
N PRO A 735 -17.94 -7.94 -23.72
CA PRO A 735 -17.50 -8.20 -25.08
C PRO A 735 -16.33 -7.28 -25.47
N VAL A 736 -15.35 -7.83 -26.16
CA VAL A 736 -14.20 -7.13 -26.74
C VAL A 736 -14.38 -7.10 -28.26
N VAL A 737 -14.14 -5.93 -28.86
CA VAL A 737 -14.12 -5.75 -30.31
C VAL A 737 -12.68 -5.51 -30.75
N ILE A 738 -12.21 -6.26 -31.75
CA ILE A 738 -10.89 -6.07 -32.33
C ILE A 738 -11.04 -5.67 -33.78
N ARG A 739 -10.44 -4.55 -34.15
CA ARG A 739 -10.37 -4.07 -35.53
C ARG A 739 -8.93 -4.18 -36.04
N PHE A 740 -8.77 -4.70 -37.25
CA PHE A 740 -7.49 -4.75 -37.95
C PHE A 740 -7.63 -3.94 -39.25
N ASN A 741 -6.81 -2.89 -39.40
CA ASN A 741 -6.88 -1.95 -40.52
C ASN A 741 -8.34 -1.48 -40.75
N GLU A 742 -8.95 -0.98 -39.67
CA GLU A 742 -10.32 -0.43 -39.60
C GLU A 742 -11.47 -1.45 -39.78
N LYS A 743 -11.18 -2.73 -40.09
CA LYS A 743 -12.19 -3.78 -40.23
C LYS A 743 -12.29 -4.61 -38.96
N GLU A 744 -13.50 -4.88 -38.50
CA GLU A 744 -13.76 -5.80 -37.39
C GLU A 744 -13.32 -7.23 -37.76
N VAL A 745 -12.41 -7.79 -36.98
CA VAL A 745 -11.89 -9.16 -37.14
C VAL A 745 -12.31 -10.09 -35.99
N TYR A 746 -12.78 -9.52 -34.88
CA TYR A 746 -13.32 -10.25 -33.74
C TYR A 746 -14.30 -9.38 -32.97
N SER A 747 -15.39 -9.98 -32.49
CA SER A 747 -16.33 -9.38 -31.56
C SER A 747 -16.93 -10.47 -30.68
N GLY A 748 -16.70 -10.38 -29.37
CA GLY A 748 -17.18 -11.39 -28.43
C GLY A 748 -16.50 -11.33 -27.07
N GLN A 749 -16.99 -12.16 -26.14
CA GLN A 749 -16.40 -12.29 -24.81
C GLN A 749 -15.18 -13.21 -24.85
N VAL A 750 -14.08 -12.77 -24.24
CA VAL A 750 -12.85 -13.55 -24.11
C VAL A 750 -12.81 -14.23 -22.74
N LYS A 751 -12.40 -15.50 -22.69
CA LYS A 751 -12.39 -16.28 -21.44
C LYS A 751 -11.02 -16.23 -20.78
N ARG A 752 -11.02 -16.05 -19.47
CA ARG A 752 -9.81 -16.17 -18.64
C ARG A 752 -9.48 -17.64 -18.41
N THR A 753 -8.21 -18.05 -18.52
CA THR A 753 -7.80 -19.45 -18.31
C THR A 753 -6.46 -19.55 -17.57
N ILE A 754 -6.24 -20.67 -16.86
CA ILE A 754 -4.92 -20.93 -16.25
C ILE A 754 -3.89 -21.22 -17.35
N ALA A 755 -4.31 -21.81 -18.47
CA ALA A 755 -3.46 -22.07 -19.62
C ALA A 755 -2.83 -20.77 -20.17
N ASP A 756 -3.62 -19.70 -20.35
CA ASP A 756 -3.10 -18.40 -20.81
C ASP A 756 -2.15 -17.76 -19.77
N LEU A 757 -2.43 -17.92 -18.47
CA LEU A 757 -1.54 -17.47 -17.41
C LEU A 757 -0.19 -18.19 -17.45
N MET A 758 -0.19 -19.51 -17.60
CA MET A 758 1.04 -20.31 -17.69
C MET A 758 1.87 -19.97 -18.93
N ASP A 759 1.20 -19.83 -20.08
CA ASP A 759 1.84 -19.50 -21.35
C ASP A 759 2.51 -18.11 -21.34
N SER A 760 1.90 -17.18 -20.61
CA SER A 760 2.40 -15.81 -20.50
C SER A 760 3.41 -15.57 -19.36
N LEU A 761 3.57 -16.54 -18.45
CA LEU A 761 4.35 -16.45 -17.19
C LEU A 761 5.85 -16.20 -17.40
N SER A 762 6.39 -16.54 -18.57
CA SER A 762 7.81 -16.34 -18.95
C SER A 762 8.24 -14.87 -19.05
N ARG A 763 7.33 -13.91 -18.80
CA ARG A 763 7.65 -12.48 -18.72
C ARG A 763 7.26 -11.93 -17.35
N PRO A 764 8.22 -11.75 -16.43
CA PRO A 764 7.97 -11.17 -15.11
C PRO A 764 7.13 -9.91 -15.17
N GLY A 765 6.00 -9.91 -14.43
CA GLY A 765 5.10 -8.76 -14.33
C GLY A 765 4.37 -8.37 -15.63
N ALA A 766 4.22 -9.28 -16.60
CA ALA A 766 3.43 -9.07 -17.83
C ALA A 766 2.65 -10.33 -18.23
N TRP A 767 2.01 -10.97 -17.25
CA TRP A 767 1.15 -12.13 -17.50
C TRP A 767 -0.17 -11.72 -18.16
N ALA A 768 -0.84 -12.66 -18.81
CA ALA A 768 -2.10 -12.47 -19.50
C ALA A 768 -3.11 -13.49 -18.98
N ALA A 769 -4.29 -13.00 -18.64
CA ALA A 769 -5.39 -13.81 -18.15
C ALA A 769 -6.09 -14.56 -19.29
N ALA A 770 -6.02 -14.02 -20.51
CA ALA A 770 -6.71 -14.52 -21.68
C ALA A 770 -5.92 -14.25 -22.97
N SER A 771 -6.25 -14.94 -24.05
CA SER A 771 -5.72 -14.59 -25.37
C SER A 771 -6.71 -14.74 -26.51
N VAL A 772 -6.50 -13.95 -27.58
CA VAL A 772 -7.31 -13.99 -28.81
C VAL A 772 -6.38 -14.01 -30.01
N ARG A 773 -6.63 -14.91 -30.96
CA ARG A 773 -5.95 -14.90 -32.26
C ARG A 773 -6.81 -14.16 -33.29
N VAL A 774 -6.19 -13.27 -34.04
CA VAL A 774 -6.83 -12.51 -35.12
C VAL A 774 -5.92 -12.49 -36.35
N SER A 775 -6.54 -12.44 -37.52
CA SER A 775 -5.84 -12.31 -38.79
C SER A 775 -6.34 -11.07 -39.53
N SER A 776 -5.46 -10.44 -40.30
CA SER A 776 -5.83 -9.37 -41.22
C SER A 776 -6.89 -9.90 -42.21
N PRO A 777 -7.91 -9.08 -42.52
CA PRO A 777 -8.95 -9.39 -43.50
C PRO A 777 -8.43 -9.69 -44.92
#